data_AF-A0A1W6DRB0-F1
#
_entry.id   AF-A0A1W6DRB0-F1
#
_cell.length_a   1.000
_cell.length_b   1.000
_cell.length_c   1.000
_cell.angle_alpha   90.00
_cell.angle_beta   90.00
_cell.angle_gamma   90.00
#
_symmetry.space_group_name_H-M   'P 1'
#
loop_
_entity.id
_entity.type
_entity.pdbx_description
1 polymer ?
#
loop_
_entity_poly.entity_id
_entity_poly.type
_entity_poly.pdbx_seq_one_letter_code
_entity_poly.pdbx_strand_id
1 'polypeptide(L)'
;MAADRGMTVTFEFEWATNTAARLTRLDTSGAQRRYWFDADVLSQQWWIDRLQDATDAARPRYTPELNVNVPAARSIAALCSDDEWWQAVLGQVDELTEATRRLQHAGNDATAADLGAARSAATTVIDALKAWERTRSDAEFRGLDETLTDAIAVVREQEAVEVERMNATHENWDTAGWRQYQSEYMVHFPAEAVDALRDLDGKLEIAAELLISPLGTLAGSQVALMTGPAGIGKTYLALDAAARRLQRGLPSIVMHGRWFNDHDLLIHLRDVLQMPADLTTEETIALLDQSARAAGAPTLLVIDALNDTRPRSMWRDNFDRLISIVTRHPHIRLLLTARTHYVNQVLPPGVCIPRFEHTGFEGVEFEAVSEYAAFYGLEPPTSPPIHGEFDNPLYLRLVCEALQSDGRLSLDQANMGLGELTKMVLDHANEAVSNRVDASVSDQIVHRAMHALAGAIADQGGAPLTRLAAQAALNPIWSDNSAEKSLLDGLIAQGLVEEDVIPDSSPYGTDIITITFERISHHLIVSDALAHMNDADGVRAQLSGRLGELIGLDATIDVGLLEATSVVVAERFGLELTAFTAVITDTVARDAAVIAGTAWRSVSSITPDTGSIITNALHRRDTFDAGLTMLFRLAARPGHPLNAHFLHEFFSELTMSTRDQFLAGWLHTSHGTSGAVDRLIRWGGEKPLDQVGTETTRLWITALLWTTSASDRRVREPATIAAARLLAHHPHQAAALLERFCTVDDEWIVERALQVSYSALLASGSDADWGAAAEIVSAAFFARSADLTPNAAVRDAARCILEAALDREALPVEVTPEHFRPPYTSTWPLNWPTEEDIATYDNRDYPKLVHSTTTDDFFTYQLTPELRDRPGVDVAASARWVVAEVIRLGYRPRLHSNFDDYVLGKYGPGRGKPKWIERIGKKYQWIALNRLIGHLSDHAPKTRSSWEAPPPAVPGPESSIVRQVDPTVTEFEPASDAPRLWVPAYNWDAKIGRPDAQWVADDSDLPTIDVTSAERDGRPFIVVSGSYSWDLTGDSMKRTHHVWTNLYTHLVSTDDLPVALGELEGRDLINSLGMSRLPMSYNGYVGEYPFGHHHRATLSVVEHEWTDPLSVPTRPAVWELLGENEYAPGNLETISFDAPAPEFFGPAPGTLHWNGRNGWTDTSGRLIAVLRHSVNVGQNELLIDADFLQVWLTTERKSLIWVENTGKDVYREMGWGTSHPGALVRSQVRAWTPGQDLRTVTPGWQRIPARDD
;
A
#
# COMPACT_ATOMS: atom_id res chain seq x y z
N MET A 1 23.70 27.05 37.90
CA MET A 1 23.13 27.12 36.54
C MET A 1 24.06 27.75 35.50
N ALA A 2 24.37 29.05 35.53
CA ALA A 2 25.22 29.66 34.49
C ALA A 2 26.70 29.26 34.56
N ALA A 3 27.26 29.14 35.78
CA ALA A 3 28.61 28.63 35.99
C ALA A 3 28.76 27.17 35.53
N ASP A 4 27.73 26.34 35.71
CA ASP A 4 27.70 24.93 35.26
C ASP A 4 27.61 24.80 33.73
N ARG A 5 27.23 25.89 33.02
CA ARG A 5 27.15 25.97 31.55
C ARG A 5 28.30 26.79 30.93
N GLY A 6 29.32 27.17 31.71
CA GLY A 6 30.46 27.96 31.22
C GLY A 6 30.11 29.38 30.75
N MET A 7 28.96 29.92 31.16
CA MET A 7 28.49 31.23 30.73
C MET A 7 28.90 32.33 31.70
N THR A 8 29.44 33.42 31.17
CA THR A 8 29.72 34.64 31.94
C THR A 8 28.43 35.46 32.07
N VAL A 9 27.97 35.70 33.31
CA VAL A 9 26.75 36.48 33.57
C VAL A 9 27.13 37.86 34.10
N THR A 10 26.71 38.89 33.39
CA THR A 10 26.76 40.29 33.83
C THR A 10 25.41 40.67 34.44
N PHE A 11 25.43 41.13 35.70
CA PHE A 11 24.23 41.66 36.35
C PHE A 11 24.21 43.18 36.19
N GLU A 12 23.37 43.67 35.27
CA GLU A 12 23.11 45.10 35.12
C GLU A 12 21.96 45.51 36.05
N PHE A 13 22.20 46.52 36.89
CA PHE A 13 21.20 47.01 37.84
C PHE A 13 20.22 47.93 37.11
N GLU A 14 18.98 47.48 36.94
CA GLU A 14 17.91 48.24 36.28
C GLU A 14 16.83 48.64 37.28
N TRP A 15 16.39 49.90 37.23
CA TRP A 15 15.30 50.38 38.08
C TRP A 15 13.97 49.77 37.62
N ALA A 16 13.11 49.36 38.56
CA ALA A 16 11.79 48.80 38.25
C ALA A 16 10.97 49.70 37.30
N THR A 17 11.12 51.02 37.39
CA THR A 17 10.49 51.99 36.49
C THR A 17 11.00 51.88 35.04
N ASN A 18 12.28 51.58 34.83
CA ASN A 18 12.86 51.40 33.50
C ASN A 18 12.44 50.06 32.89
N THR A 19 12.41 49.00 33.69
CA THR A 19 11.90 47.69 33.26
C THR A 19 10.40 47.78 32.95
N ALA A 20 9.60 48.44 33.79
CA ALA A 20 8.18 48.69 33.52
C ALA A 20 7.97 49.59 32.30
N ALA A 21 8.77 50.63 32.11
CA ALA A 21 8.69 51.50 30.92
C ALA A 21 9.10 50.74 29.65
N ARG A 22 10.13 49.89 29.71
CA ARG A 22 10.54 49.01 28.60
C ARG A 22 9.47 47.99 28.27
N LEU A 23 8.91 47.30 29.27
CA LEU A 23 7.80 46.37 29.08
C LEU A 23 6.57 47.05 28.51
N THR A 24 6.20 48.24 29.00
CA THR A 24 5.05 49.01 28.47
C THR A 24 5.32 49.49 27.03
N ARG A 25 6.58 49.69 26.66
CA ARG A 25 6.98 50.10 25.31
C ARG A 25 7.09 48.92 24.33
N LEU A 26 7.39 47.71 24.83
CA LEU A 26 7.46 46.46 24.07
C LEU A 26 6.09 45.81 23.91
N ASP A 27 5.21 45.98 24.90
CA ASP A 27 3.85 45.44 24.94
C ASP A 27 2.82 46.58 24.99
N THR A 28 2.61 47.20 23.82
CA THR A 28 1.62 48.26 23.62
C THR A 28 0.18 47.77 23.79
N SER A 29 -0.05 46.46 23.61
CA SER A 29 -1.37 45.83 23.74
C SER A 29 -1.74 45.46 25.19
N GLY A 30 -0.76 45.30 26.08
CA GLY A 30 -0.97 44.74 27.42
C GLY A 30 -1.08 43.21 27.45
N ALA A 31 -1.16 42.54 26.30
CA ALA A 31 -1.35 41.09 26.21
C ALA A 31 -0.13 40.29 26.68
N GLN A 32 1.11 40.74 26.40
CA GLN A 32 2.30 40.03 26.88
C GLN A 32 2.41 40.11 28.39
N ARG A 33 2.17 41.28 28.97
CA ARG A 33 2.19 41.46 30.42
C ARG A 33 1.13 40.58 31.08
N ARG A 34 -0.04 40.50 30.47
CA ARG A 34 -1.14 39.70 31.00
C ARG A 34 -0.84 38.21 30.88
N TYR A 35 -0.41 37.72 29.72
CA TYR A 35 -0.03 36.33 29.52
C TYR A 35 1.10 35.86 30.47
N TRP A 36 2.15 36.66 30.66
CA TRP A 36 3.33 36.25 31.45
C TRP A 36 3.20 36.49 32.96
N PHE A 37 2.36 37.42 33.41
CA PHE A 37 2.29 37.82 34.83
C PHE A 37 0.91 37.62 35.48
N ASP A 38 -0.13 37.29 34.72
CA ASP A 38 -1.46 36.94 35.24
C ASP A 38 -1.60 35.41 35.23
N ALA A 39 -1.30 34.78 36.37
CA ALA A 39 -1.20 33.31 36.47
C ALA A 39 -2.51 32.56 36.16
N ASP A 40 -3.65 33.27 36.19
CA ASP A 40 -4.97 32.71 35.98
C ASP A 40 -5.43 32.78 34.50
N VAL A 41 -4.69 33.47 33.62
CA VAL A 41 -5.06 33.67 32.21
C VAL A 41 -4.37 32.62 31.33
N LEU A 42 -5.16 31.82 30.59
CA LEU A 42 -4.67 30.78 29.66
C LEU A 42 -3.77 29.70 30.30
N SER A 43 -4.03 29.34 31.56
CA SER A 43 -3.34 28.22 32.22
C SER A 43 -3.51 26.92 31.42
N GLN A 44 -2.61 25.95 31.61
CA GLN A 44 -2.73 24.65 30.94
C GLN A 44 -4.08 23.98 31.20
N GLN A 45 -4.62 24.12 32.42
CA GLN A 45 -5.93 23.60 32.78
C GLN A 45 -7.06 24.26 31.98
N TRP A 46 -6.97 25.57 31.69
CA TRP A 46 -7.96 26.27 30.89
C TRP A 46 -8.09 25.66 29.48
N TRP A 47 -6.98 25.30 28.83
CA TRP A 47 -7.01 24.65 27.51
C TRP A 47 -7.69 23.28 27.55
N ILE A 48 -7.38 22.50 28.59
CA ILE A 48 -7.98 21.18 28.82
C ILE A 48 -9.49 21.32 29.04
N ASP A 49 -9.91 22.27 29.88
CA ASP A 49 -11.33 22.51 30.19
C ASP A 49 -12.11 22.94 28.94
N ARG A 50 -11.53 23.81 28.08
CA ARG A 50 -12.19 24.23 26.83
C ARG A 50 -12.31 23.11 25.81
N LEU A 51 -11.29 22.25 25.69
CA LEU A 51 -11.38 21.05 24.84
C LEU A 51 -12.45 20.09 25.38
N GLN A 52 -12.54 19.94 26.71
CA GLN A 52 -13.55 19.10 27.35
C GLN A 52 -14.97 19.64 27.11
N ASP A 53 -15.20 20.95 27.27
CA ASP A 53 -16.49 21.59 26.98
C ASP A 53 -16.93 21.34 25.52
N ALA A 54 -15.99 21.46 24.57
CA ALA A 54 -16.25 21.21 23.15
C ALA A 54 -16.51 19.72 22.86
N THR A 55 -15.79 18.83 23.53
CA THR A 55 -15.98 17.37 23.47
C THR A 55 -17.36 16.98 23.97
N ASP A 56 -17.77 17.49 25.13
CA ASP A 56 -19.05 17.17 25.77
C ASP A 56 -20.23 17.68 24.95
N ALA A 57 -20.11 18.85 24.34
CA ALA A 57 -21.11 19.34 23.42
C ALA A 57 -21.24 18.44 22.18
N ALA A 58 -20.15 17.88 21.67
CA ALA A 58 -20.15 16.99 20.51
C ALA A 58 -20.66 15.58 20.82
N ARG A 59 -20.77 15.18 22.09
CA ARG A 59 -21.32 13.86 22.47
C ARG A 59 -22.82 13.75 22.12
N PRO A 60 -23.29 12.56 21.68
CA PRO A 60 -22.54 11.32 21.56
C PRO A 60 -21.76 11.18 20.24
N ARG A 61 -21.76 12.19 19.34
CA ARG A 61 -21.21 12.13 17.96
C ARG A 61 -19.69 12.04 17.89
N TYR A 62 -18.99 12.51 18.92
CA TYR A 62 -17.54 12.42 19.03
C TYR A 62 -17.15 11.41 20.11
N THR A 63 -16.35 10.42 19.71
CA THR A 63 -15.86 9.32 20.54
C THR A 63 -14.35 9.18 20.28
N PRO A 64 -13.48 9.83 21.08
CA PRO A 64 -12.03 9.85 20.84
C PRO A 64 -11.39 8.46 20.72
N GLU A 65 -11.98 7.46 21.38
CA GLU A 65 -11.55 6.07 21.34
C GLU A 65 -11.73 5.43 19.95
N LEU A 66 -12.49 6.07 19.05
CA LEU A 66 -12.87 5.59 17.72
C LEU A 66 -12.16 6.41 16.62
N ASN A 67 -10.83 6.52 16.71
CA ASN A 67 -10.04 7.37 15.82
C ASN A 67 -9.48 6.62 14.61
N VAL A 68 -9.89 7.02 13.41
CA VAL A 68 -9.40 6.49 12.14
C VAL A 68 -8.62 7.59 11.43
N ASN A 69 -7.38 7.31 11.05
CA ASN A 69 -6.55 8.29 10.36
C ASN A 69 -7.04 8.49 8.92
N VAL A 70 -7.51 9.69 8.60
CA VAL A 70 -8.09 10.05 7.30
C VAL A 70 -7.19 11.00 6.51
N PRO A 71 -7.18 10.96 5.18
CA PRO A 71 -6.34 11.84 4.35
C PRO A 71 -6.49 13.35 4.67
N ALA A 72 -7.71 13.79 4.98
CA ALA A 72 -8.03 15.19 5.30
C ALA A 72 -7.32 15.72 6.57
N ALA A 73 -6.78 14.85 7.43
CA ALA A 73 -5.97 15.27 8.57
C ALA A 73 -4.73 16.06 8.14
N ARG A 74 -4.16 15.75 6.97
CA ARG A 74 -3.02 16.48 6.40
C ARG A 74 -3.35 17.95 6.11
N SER A 75 -4.61 18.29 5.81
CA SER A 75 -5.05 19.66 5.56
C SER A 75 -4.98 20.54 6.81
N ILE A 76 -5.32 20.00 7.98
CA ILE A 76 -5.21 20.75 9.25
C ILE A 76 -3.74 20.88 9.65
N ALA A 77 -2.94 19.82 9.44
CA ALA A 77 -1.49 19.87 9.65
C ALA A 77 -0.82 20.93 8.76
N ALA A 78 -1.21 21.03 7.47
CA ALA A 78 -0.74 22.07 6.56
C ALA A 78 -1.11 23.47 7.07
N LEU A 79 -2.39 23.72 7.40
CA LEU A 79 -2.87 24.99 7.95
C LEU A 79 -2.07 25.45 9.18
N CYS A 80 -1.69 24.51 10.04
CA CYS A 80 -0.95 24.79 11.26
C CYS A 80 0.58 24.76 11.09
N SER A 81 1.07 24.40 9.90
CA SER A 81 2.48 24.19 9.61
C SER A 81 3.15 23.16 10.52
N ASP A 82 2.45 22.06 10.79
CA ASP A 82 2.92 20.96 11.63
C ASP A 82 3.99 20.12 10.93
N ASP A 83 4.79 19.40 11.72
CA ASP A 83 5.90 18.57 11.20
C ASP A 83 5.43 17.53 10.18
N GLU A 84 4.22 16.97 10.36
CA GLU A 84 3.59 16.01 9.43
C GLU A 84 3.43 16.58 8.00
N TRP A 85 3.18 17.88 7.87
CA TRP A 85 3.12 18.58 6.58
C TRP A 85 4.52 18.81 6.00
N TRP A 86 5.46 19.26 6.84
CA TRP A 86 6.82 19.57 6.39
C TRP A 86 7.59 18.35 5.89
N GLN A 87 7.32 17.17 6.42
CA GLN A 87 7.86 15.92 5.87
C GLN A 87 7.50 15.72 4.40
N ALA A 88 6.25 16.04 4.01
CA ALA A 88 5.81 15.92 2.62
C ALA A 88 6.48 16.97 1.71
N VAL A 89 6.65 18.20 2.20
CA VAL A 89 7.31 19.29 1.45
C VAL A 89 8.80 19.00 1.26
N LEU A 90 9.49 18.54 2.30
CA LEU A 90 10.92 18.20 2.24
C LEU A 90 11.19 17.04 1.27
N GLY A 91 10.28 16.07 1.19
CA GLY A 91 10.36 15.04 0.15
C GLY A 91 10.37 15.61 -1.28
N GLN A 92 9.62 16.69 -1.55
CA GLN A 92 9.66 17.35 -2.87
C GLN A 92 10.98 18.09 -3.13
N VAL A 93 11.58 18.67 -2.08
CA VAL A 93 12.90 19.29 -2.18
C VAL A 93 13.95 18.27 -2.58
N ASP A 94 13.90 17.06 -2.02
CA ASP A 94 14.83 15.98 -2.34
C ASP A 94 14.63 15.50 -3.80
N GLU A 95 13.39 15.27 -4.22
CA GLU A 95 13.05 14.87 -5.60
C GLU A 95 13.46 15.93 -6.65
N LEU A 96 13.21 17.21 -6.37
CA LEU A 96 13.63 18.32 -7.26
C LEU A 96 15.15 18.46 -7.31
N THR A 97 15.83 18.28 -6.17
CA THR A 97 17.30 18.34 -6.12
C THR A 97 17.90 17.23 -6.98
N GLU A 98 17.34 16.03 -6.91
CA GLU A 98 17.78 14.89 -7.72
C GLU A 98 17.50 15.10 -9.22
N ALA A 99 16.30 15.57 -9.61
CA ALA A 99 16.00 15.88 -11.02
C ALA A 99 16.90 17.00 -11.58
N THR A 100 17.15 18.05 -10.78
CA THR A 100 18.06 19.15 -11.13
C THR A 100 19.50 18.64 -11.33
N ARG A 101 19.94 17.68 -10.51
CA ARG A 101 21.24 17.01 -10.65
C ARG A 101 21.32 16.18 -11.93
N ARG A 102 20.27 15.44 -12.30
CA ARG A 102 20.23 14.68 -13.57
C ARG A 102 20.34 15.60 -14.78
N LEU A 103 19.64 16.74 -14.77
CA LEU A 103 19.71 17.74 -15.84
C LEU A 103 21.13 18.28 -16.05
N GLN A 104 21.95 18.38 -14.99
CA GLN A 104 23.35 18.80 -15.12
C GLN A 104 24.20 17.82 -15.95
N HIS A 105 23.83 16.54 -15.97
CA HIS A 105 24.53 15.50 -16.71
C HIS A 105 23.96 15.28 -18.12
N ALA A 106 22.76 15.78 -18.39
CA ALA A 106 22.17 15.77 -19.72
C ALA A 106 22.90 16.76 -20.64
N GLY A 107 23.14 16.37 -21.90
CA GLY A 107 23.74 17.27 -22.91
C GLY A 107 25.22 17.06 -23.18
N ASN A 108 25.71 15.82 -23.10
CA ASN A 108 26.99 15.45 -23.70
C ASN A 108 26.99 15.60 -25.25
N ASP A 109 25.81 15.72 -25.85
CA ASP A 109 25.57 16.02 -27.27
C ASP A 109 25.14 17.48 -27.51
N ALA A 110 25.07 17.89 -28.78
CA ALA A 110 24.69 19.25 -29.16
C ALA A 110 23.21 19.56 -28.86
N THR A 111 22.90 20.16 -27.71
CA THR A 111 21.55 20.64 -27.34
C THR A 111 21.24 22.01 -27.97
N ALA A 112 19.97 22.27 -28.26
CA ALA A 112 19.48 23.61 -28.62
C ALA A 112 18.96 24.37 -27.40
N ALA A 113 18.46 23.65 -26.39
CA ALA A 113 18.01 24.21 -25.12
C ALA A 113 19.16 24.75 -24.25
N ASP A 114 18.87 25.83 -23.52
CA ASP A 114 19.69 26.34 -22.42
C ASP A 114 19.38 25.58 -21.12
N LEU A 115 20.01 24.40 -20.96
CA LEU A 115 19.86 23.59 -19.74
C LEU A 115 20.37 24.32 -18.48
N GLY A 116 21.26 25.30 -18.65
CA GLY A 116 21.74 26.13 -17.56
C GLY A 116 20.64 27.03 -17.00
N ALA A 117 19.81 27.61 -17.87
CA ALA A 117 18.64 28.39 -17.50
C ALA A 117 17.61 27.55 -16.73
N ALA A 118 17.26 26.35 -17.25
CA ALA A 118 16.34 25.43 -16.58
C ALA A 118 16.83 24.99 -15.18
N ARG A 119 18.13 24.66 -15.05
CA ARG A 119 18.75 24.33 -13.76
C ARG A 119 18.71 25.50 -12.78
N SER A 120 19.02 26.70 -13.25
CA SER A 120 18.98 27.91 -12.42
C SER A 120 17.56 28.17 -11.92
N ALA A 121 16.54 27.96 -12.76
CA ALA A 121 15.16 28.14 -12.38
C ALA A 121 14.72 27.14 -11.29
N ALA A 122 15.03 25.84 -11.47
CA ALA A 122 14.75 24.83 -10.45
C ALA A 122 15.51 25.05 -9.13
N THR A 123 16.77 25.49 -9.20
CA THR A 123 17.55 25.85 -8.00
C THR A 123 16.89 27.01 -7.24
N THR A 124 16.34 27.97 -7.96
CA THR A 124 15.60 29.10 -7.36
C THR A 124 14.36 28.60 -6.61
N VAL A 125 13.63 27.61 -7.15
CA VAL A 125 12.51 26.94 -6.45
C VAL A 125 13.00 26.25 -5.19
N ILE A 126 14.06 25.44 -5.27
CA ILE A 126 14.62 24.71 -4.11
C ILE A 126 15.04 25.67 -3.00
N ASP A 127 15.73 26.76 -3.34
CA ASP A 127 16.15 27.77 -2.37
C ASP A 127 14.97 28.50 -1.76
N ALA A 128 13.94 28.81 -2.56
CA ALA A 128 12.70 29.42 -2.07
C ALA A 128 11.95 28.47 -1.12
N LEU A 129 11.90 27.16 -1.39
CA LEU A 129 11.27 26.17 -0.51
C LEU A 129 12.00 26.06 0.83
N LYS A 130 13.33 26.00 0.81
CA LYS A 130 14.16 25.97 2.04
C LYS A 130 14.09 27.28 2.83
N ALA A 131 13.95 28.41 2.14
CA ALA A 131 13.70 29.69 2.80
C ALA A 131 12.34 29.67 3.50
N TRP A 132 11.29 29.24 2.79
CA TRP A 132 9.94 29.17 3.32
C TRP A 132 9.81 28.22 4.52
N GLU A 133 10.50 27.07 4.50
CA GLU A 133 10.60 26.16 5.65
C GLU A 133 11.11 26.88 6.91
N ARG A 134 12.14 27.73 6.76
CA ARG A 134 12.79 28.44 7.87
C ARG A 134 11.96 29.61 8.38
N THR A 135 11.33 30.38 7.49
CA THR A 135 10.60 31.61 7.89
C THR A 135 9.13 31.37 8.18
N ARG A 136 8.52 30.37 7.53
CA ARG A 136 7.10 30.03 7.58
C ARG A 136 6.19 31.24 7.30
N SER A 137 6.59 32.11 6.37
CA SER A 137 5.89 33.36 6.07
C SER A 137 5.03 33.31 4.81
N ASP A 138 3.85 33.95 4.85
CA ASP A 138 2.93 34.04 3.71
C ASP A 138 3.52 34.79 2.50
N ALA A 139 4.49 35.69 2.75
CA ALA A 139 5.16 36.45 1.71
C ALA A 139 6.07 35.54 0.87
N GLU A 140 6.82 34.65 1.53
CA GLU A 140 7.64 33.65 0.84
C GLU A 140 6.78 32.61 0.14
N PHE A 141 5.68 32.18 0.76
CA PHE A 141 4.74 31.26 0.11
C PHE A 141 4.13 31.85 -1.18
N ARG A 142 3.72 33.13 -1.16
CA ARG A 142 3.22 33.79 -2.38
C ARG A 142 4.28 33.93 -3.46
N GLY A 143 5.55 34.11 -3.05
CA GLY A 143 6.67 34.07 -3.97
C GLY A 143 6.91 32.70 -4.59
N LEU A 144 6.53 31.60 -3.91
CA LEU A 144 6.70 30.24 -4.44
C LEU A 144 5.83 29.97 -5.67
N ASP A 145 4.60 30.46 -5.72
CA ASP A 145 3.71 30.28 -6.88
C ASP A 145 4.31 30.93 -8.13
N GLU A 146 4.77 32.19 -8.00
CA GLU A 146 5.48 32.90 -9.07
C GLU A 146 6.77 32.17 -9.45
N THR A 147 7.57 31.74 -8.46
CA THR A 147 8.86 31.05 -8.71
C THR A 147 8.66 29.69 -9.39
N LEU A 148 7.65 28.92 -8.98
CA LEU A 148 7.29 27.63 -9.58
C LEU A 148 6.76 27.83 -10.99
N THR A 149 5.86 28.81 -11.20
CA THR A 149 5.29 29.12 -12.51
C THR A 149 6.38 29.58 -13.48
N ASP A 150 7.27 30.46 -13.04
CA ASP A 150 8.42 30.93 -13.83
C ASP A 150 9.36 29.77 -14.15
N ALA A 151 9.65 28.89 -13.18
CA ALA A 151 10.49 27.72 -13.40
C ALA A 151 9.87 26.73 -14.39
N ILE A 152 8.58 26.39 -14.23
CA ILE A 152 7.82 25.54 -15.16
C ILE A 152 7.82 26.18 -16.56
N ALA A 153 7.59 27.49 -16.67
CA ALA A 153 7.58 28.19 -17.95
C ALA A 153 8.96 28.13 -18.63
N VAL A 154 10.05 28.38 -17.89
CA VAL A 154 11.41 28.28 -18.40
C VAL A 154 11.72 26.84 -18.84
N VAL A 155 11.39 25.84 -18.01
CA VAL A 155 11.66 24.43 -18.31
C VAL A 155 10.87 23.98 -19.55
N ARG A 156 9.59 24.34 -19.66
CA ARG A 156 8.76 24.04 -20.84
C ARG A 156 9.18 24.79 -22.10
N GLU A 157 9.66 26.03 -21.98
CA GLU A 157 10.25 26.75 -23.12
C GLU A 157 11.49 26.02 -23.63
N GLN A 158 12.38 25.62 -22.71
CA GLN A 158 13.56 24.84 -23.06
C GLN A 158 13.19 23.45 -23.63
N GLU A 159 12.16 22.80 -23.08
CA GLU A 159 11.63 21.53 -23.60
C GLU A 159 11.11 21.70 -25.02
N ALA A 160 10.31 22.75 -25.28
CA ALA A 160 9.78 23.05 -26.61
C ALA A 160 10.90 23.32 -27.64
N VAL A 161 11.93 24.11 -27.28
CA VAL A 161 13.09 24.35 -28.14
C VAL A 161 13.80 23.05 -28.49
N GLU A 162 13.99 22.18 -27.50
CA GLU A 162 14.65 20.90 -27.73
C GLU A 162 13.75 19.93 -28.53
N VAL A 163 12.45 19.93 -28.29
CA VAL A 163 11.43 19.19 -29.07
C VAL A 163 11.41 19.65 -30.53
N GLU A 164 11.48 20.96 -30.82
CA GLU A 164 11.57 21.48 -32.18
C GLU A 164 12.84 21.00 -32.89
N ARG A 165 13.99 21.07 -32.19
CA ARG A 165 15.25 20.50 -32.69
C ARG A 165 15.08 19.01 -33.00
N MET A 166 14.46 18.24 -32.11
CA MET A 166 14.22 16.81 -32.29
C MET A 166 13.26 16.52 -33.45
N ASN A 167 12.17 17.26 -33.59
CA ASN A 167 11.22 17.14 -34.71
C ASN A 167 11.89 17.48 -36.06
N ALA A 168 12.83 18.41 -36.08
CA ALA A 168 13.58 18.77 -37.29
C ALA A 168 14.65 17.73 -37.67
N THR A 169 15.13 16.94 -36.71
CA THR A 169 16.24 15.99 -36.90
C THR A 169 15.79 14.53 -36.97
N HIS A 170 14.63 14.19 -36.40
CA HIS A 170 14.17 12.82 -36.22
C HIS A 170 12.66 12.67 -36.43
N GLU A 171 12.23 11.62 -37.14
CA GLU A 171 10.82 11.25 -37.28
C GLU A 171 10.38 10.32 -36.15
N ASN A 172 9.17 10.53 -35.61
CA ASN A 172 8.55 9.69 -34.57
C ASN A 172 9.44 9.47 -33.32
N TRP A 173 10.33 10.43 -33.02
CA TRP A 173 11.29 10.31 -31.92
C TRP A 173 10.61 10.24 -30.55
N ASP A 174 9.46 10.90 -30.41
CA ASP A 174 8.68 10.96 -29.17
C ASP A 174 7.80 9.71 -28.95
N THR A 175 8.25 8.55 -29.43
CA THR A 175 7.59 7.26 -29.17
C THR A 175 8.47 6.41 -28.26
N ALA A 176 7.86 5.60 -27.39
CA ALA A 176 8.59 4.69 -26.51
C ALA A 176 9.53 3.77 -27.31
N GLY A 177 9.09 3.31 -28.49
CA GLY A 177 9.90 2.44 -29.33
C GLY A 177 11.10 3.11 -29.98
N TRP A 178 10.98 4.36 -30.43
CA TRP A 178 12.14 5.08 -30.95
C TRP A 178 13.17 5.36 -29.85
N ARG A 179 12.71 5.82 -28.69
CA ARG A 179 13.58 6.11 -27.53
C ARG A 179 14.39 4.90 -27.10
N GLN A 180 13.71 3.77 -26.94
CA GLN A 180 14.36 2.50 -26.61
C GLN A 180 15.35 2.08 -27.68
N TYR A 181 14.98 2.19 -28.97
CA TYR A 181 15.89 1.87 -30.06
C TYR A 181 17.18 2.70 -30.00
N GLN A 182 17.09 4.00 -29.77
CA GLN A 182 18.28 4.86 -29.65
C GLN A 182 19.13 4.47 -28.45
N SER A 183 18.52 4.42 -27.26
CA SER A 183 19.21 4.09 -26.00
C SER A 183 19.92 2.73 -26.07
N GLU A 184 19.24 1.70 -26.56
CA GLU A 184 19.71 0.31 -26.48
C GLU A 184 20.62 -0.07 -27.65
N TYR A 185 20.32 0.37 -28.87
CA TYR A 185 21.01 -0.09 -30.08
C TYR A 185 21.99 0.92 -30.63
N MET A 186 21.68 2.21 -30.52
CA MET A 186 22.57 3.28 -30.97
C MET A 186 23.56 3.72 -29.88
N VAL A 187 23.35 3.28 -28.63
CA VAL A 187 24.14 3.65 -27.44
C VAL A 187 24.30 5.17 -27.34
N HIS A 188 23.22 5.85 -27.71
CA HIS A 188 23.14 7.29 -27.88
C HIS A 188 21.70 7.68 -27.56
N PHE A 189 21.51 8.74 -26.78
CA PHE A 189 20.17 9.12 -26.36
C PHE A 189 19.90 10.58 -26.74
N PRO A 190 19.55 10.86 -28.02
CA PRO A 190 19.37 12.24 -28.47
C PRO A 190 18.26 12.99 -27.72
N ALA A 191 17.30 12.24 -27.16
CA ALA A 191 16.19 12.76 -26.36
C ALA A 191 16.55 13.00 -24.89
N GLU A 192 17.78 12.72 -24.43
CA GLU A 192 18.20 12.85 -23.02
C GLU A 192 17.87 14.22 -22.43
N ALA A 193 18.18 15.29 -23.17
CA ALA A 193 17.88 16.66 -22.75
C ALA A 193 16.37 16.89 -22.63
N VAL A 194 15.56 16.37 -23.57
CA VAL A 194 14.09 16.47 -23.51
C VAL A 194 13.56 15.69 -22.31
N ASP A 195 14.00 14.47 -22.11
CA ASP A 195 13.50 13.59 -21.05
C ASP A 195 13.94 14.11 -19.67
N ALA A 196 15.14 14.67 -19.52
CA ALA A 196 15.57 15.34 -18.29
C ALA A 196 14.78 16.62 -18.01
N LEU A 197 14.44 17.40 -19.05
CA LEU A 197 13.57 18.57 -18.93
C LEU A 197 12.14 18.15 -18.56
N ARG A 198 11.61 17.06 -19.13
CA ARG A 198 10.28 16.51 -18.79
C ARG A 198 10.23 15.88 -17.40
N ASP A 199 11.29 15.20 -16.95
CA ASP A 199 11.40 14.70 -15.57
C ASP A 199 11.38 15.89 -14.61
N LEU A 200 12.20 16.92 -14.88
CA LEU A 200 12.21 18.13 -14.06
C LEU A 200 10.86 18.88 -14.11
N ASP A 201 10.23 19.02 -15.28
CA ASP A 201 8.89 19.60 -15.42
C ASP A 201 7.88 18.80 -14.61
N GLY A 202 7.89 17.47 -14.71
CA GLY A 202 7.02 16.59 -13.94
C GLY A 202 7.25 16.70 -12.43
N LYS A 203 8.49 16.84 -11.95
CA LYS A 203 8.77 17.08 -10.52
C LYS A 203 8.35 18.48 -10.08
N LEU A 204 8.54 19.49 -10.92
CA LEU A 204 8.05 20.85 -10.67
C LEU A 204 6.53 20.90 -10.66
N GLU A 205 5.86 20.15 -11.54
CA GLU A 205 4.42 19.97 -11.57
C GLU A 205 3.93 19.26 -10.32
N ILE A 206 4.55 18.16 -9.87
CA ILE A 206 4.16 17.49 -8.62
C ILE A 206 4.35 18.43 -7.42
N ALA A 207 5.46 19.17 -7.37
CA ALA A 207 5.70 20.15 -6.31
C ALA A 207 4.67 21.29 -6.37
N ALA A 208 4.35 21.79 -7.57
CA ALA A 208 3.31 22.78 -7.82
C ALA A 208 1.93 22.23 -7.44
N GLU A 209 1.59 21.01 -7.80
CA GLU A 209 0.35 20.34 -7.41
C GLU A 209 0.27 20.25 -5.89
N LEU A 210 1.33 19.81 -5.19
CA LEU A 210 1.30 19.75 -3.74
C LEU A 210 1.15 21.14 -3.10
N LEU A 211 1.92 22.13 -3.55
CA LEU A 211 2.07 23.43 -2.88
C LEU A 211 1.01 24.45 -3.30
N ILE A 212 0.57 24.41 -4.55
CA ILE A 212 -0.43 25.31 -5.13
C ILE A 212 -1.82 24.65 -5.09
N SER A 213 -1.92 23.35 -4.78
CA SER A 213 -3.22 22.73 -4.51
C SER A 213 -3.98 23.45 -3.38
N PRO A 214 -5.29 23.18 -3.29
CA PRO A 214 -6.05 23.51 -2.10
C PRO A 214 -5.39 23.05 -0.78
N LEU A 215 -4.56 21.99 -0.79
CA LEU A 215 -3.83 21.55 0.39
C LEU A 215 -2.65 22.48 0.73
N GLY A 216 -1.75 22.74 -0.23
CA GLY A 216 -0.57 23.56 0.02
C GLY A 216 -0.88 25.02 0.30
N THR A 217 -1.92 25.57 -0.35
CA THR A 217 -2.41 26.93 -0.06
C THR A 217 -2.85 27.11 1.39
N LEU A 218 -3.25 26.05 2.10
CA LEU A 218 -3.57 26.12 3.52
C LEU A 218 -2.35 26.50 4.37
N ALA A 219 -1.16 26.05 3.99
CA ALA A 219 0.06 26.33 4.76
C ALA A 219 0.45 27.81 4.79
N GLY A 220 0.17 28.54 3.71
CA GLY A 220 0.31 30.00 3.64
C GLY A 220 -0.96 30.77 4.05
N SER A 221 -1.96 30.09 4.62
CA SER A 221 -3.25 30.69 4.94
C SER A 221 -3.49 30.79 6.42
N GLN A 222 -4.14 31.88 6.81
CA GLN A 222 -4.53 32.09 8.20
C GLN A 222 -5.93 31.57 8.49
N VAL A 223 -6.79 31.48 7.47
CA VAL A 223 -8.19 31.08 7.59
C VAL A 223 -8.50 30.03 6.55
N ALA A 224 -9.17 28.95 6.95
CA ALA A 224 -9.59 27.88 6.07
C ALA A 224 -11.03 27.44 6.35
N LEU A 225 -11.69 26.88 5.32
CA LEU A 225 -13.01 26.27 5.42
C LEU A 225 -12.95 24.78 5.10
N MET A 226 -13.30 23.95 6.07
CA MET A 226 -13.58 22.54 5.85
C MET A 226 -15.04 22.34 5.44
N THR A 227 -15.25 21.70 4.29
CA THR A 227 -16.57 21.35 3.75
C THR A 227 -16.73 19.85 3.59
N GLY A 228 -17.96 19.42 3.31
CA GLY A 228 -18.29 18.02 3.07
C GLY A 228 -19.74 17.70 3.43
N PRO A 229 -20.26 16.55 2.98
CA PRO A 229 -21.62 16.10 3.28
C PRO A 229 -21.92 15.98 4.78
N ALA A 230 -23.20 15.84 5.12
CA ALA A 230 -23.59 15.54 6.49
C ALA A 230 -23.08 14.15 6.94
N GLY A 231 -22.86 13.98 8.24
CA GLY A 231 -22.40 12.70 8.81
C GLY A 231 -20.93 12.32 8.52
N ILE A 232 -20.25 13.03 7.61
CA ILE A 232 -18.95 12.63 7.08
C ILE A 232 -17.76 12.71 8.05
N GLY A 233 -17.94 13.28 9.25
CA GLY A 233 -16.88 13.34 10.28
C GLY A 233 -16.18 14.69 10.50
N LYS A 234 -16.67 15.80 9.94
CA LYS A 234 -16.02 17.14 10.06
C LYS A 234 -15.73 17.56 11.51
N THR A 235 -16.74 17.55 12.38
CA THR A 235 -16.60 17.87 13.81
C THR A 235 -15.60 16.95 14.50
N TYR A 236 -15.59 15.67 14.11
CA TYR A 236 -14.66 14.67 14.65
C TYR A 236 -13.22 15.04 14.30
N LEU A 237 -12.93 15.25 13.01
CA LEU A 237 -11.59 15.58 12.51
C LEU A 237 -11.04 16.87 13.15
N ALA A 238 -11.89 17.88 13.31
CA ALA A 238 -11.56 19.13 13.98
C ALA A 238 -11.17 18.95 15.46
N LEU A 239 -11.97 18.19 16.22
CA LEU A 239 -11.71 17.90 17.63
C LEU A 239 -10.46 17.04 17.81
N ASP A 240 -10.29 15.99 16.99
CA ASP A 240 -9.11 15.12 17.01
C ASP A 240 -7.82 15.90 16.74
N ALA A 241 -7.80 16.75 15.70
CA ALA A 241 -6.64 17.57 15.40
C ALA A 241 -6.29 18.51 16.56
N ALA A 242 -7.29 19.17 17.17
CA ALA A 242 -7.06 20.03 18.33
C ALA A 242 -6.53 19.26 19.54
N ALA A 243 -7.06 18.06 19.80
CA ALA A 243 -6.62 17.19 20.90
C ALA A 243 -5.18 16.72 20.72
N ARG A 244 -4.80 16.21 19.53
CA ARG A 244 -3.42 15.79 19.22
C ARG A 244 -2.42 16.93 19.34
N ARG A 245 -2.78 18.13 18.88
CA ARG A 245 -1.96 19.32 19.02
C ARG A 245 -1.74 19.70 20.48
N LEU A 246 -2.80 19.73 21.29
CA LEU A 246 -2.70 20.04 22.72
C LEU A 246 -1.85 19.00 23.48
N GLN A 247 -1.94 17.71 23.13
CA GLN A 247 -1.07 16.67 23.70
C GLN A 247 0.42 16.90 23.41
N ARG A 248 0.76 17.51 22.25
CA ARG A 248 2.12 17.93 21.88
C ARG A 248 2.52 19.30 22.46
N GLY A 249 1.68 19.91 23.30
CA GLY A 249 1.91 21.24 23.87
C GLY A 249 1.61 22.40 22.91
N LEU A 250 0.94 22.14 21.78
CA LEU A 250 0.60 23.14 20.77
C LEU A 250 -0.80 23.72 21.05
N PRO A 251 -0.95 25.04 21.20
CA PRO A 251 -2.20 25.66 21.61
C PRO A 251 -3.31 25.48 20.56
N SER A 252 -4.44 24.91 20.95
CA SER A 252 -5.59 24.68 20.08
C SER A 252 -6.90 24.78 20.86
N ILE A 253 -7.97 25.27 20.23
CA ILE A 253 -9.29 25.37 20.85
C ILE A 253 -10.40 25.19 19.81
N VAL A 254 -11.51 24.58 20.22
CA VAL A 254 -12.67 24.31 19.37
C VAL A 254 -13.92 24.93 19.97
N MET A 255 -14.72 25.59 19.14
CA MET A 255 -15.99 26.19 19.51
C MET A 255 -17.09 25.72 18.58
N HIS A 256 -18.26 25.38 19.12
CA HIS A 256 -19.41 24.97 18.30
C HIS A 256 -20.21 26.19 17.84
N GLY A 257 -20.61 26.22 16.56
CA GLY A 257 -21.41 27.29 15.96
C GLY A 257 -22.74 27.54 16.70
N ARG A 258 -23.39 26.48 17.21
CA ARG A 258 -24.61 26.58 18.03
C ARG A 258 -24.45 27.36 19.34
N TRP A 259 -23.22 27.57 19.81
CA TRP A 259 -22.98 28.40 21.00
C TRP A 259 -23.19 29.88 20.70
N PHE A 260 -23.14 30.27 19.42
CA PHE A 260 -23.41 31.63 18.96
C PHE A 260 -24.91 31.79 18.67
N ASN A 261 -25.50 32.87 19.22
CA ASN A 261 -26.92 33.24 19.12
C ASN A 261 -27.03 34.78 19.01
N ASP A 262 -28.24 35.33 18.93
CA ASP A 262 -28.63 36.74 18.57
C ASP A 262 -27.86 37.94 19.22
N HIS A 263 -26.77 37.71 19.92
CA HIS A 263 -25.83 38.69 20.46
C HIS A 263 -24.72 39.07 19.46
N ASP A 264 -23.99 40.17 19.73
CA ASP A 264 -22.80 40.55 18.95
C ASP A 264 -21.74 39.44 19.05
N LEU A 265 -21.38 38.88 17.89
CA LEU A 265 -20.50 37.72 17.72
C LEU A 265 -19.16 37.88 18.45
N LEU A 266 -18.60 39.08 18.49
CA LEU A 266 -17.28 39.32 19.05
C LEU A 266 -17.31 39.44 20.57
N ILE A 267 -18.35 40.06 21.14
CA ILE A 267 -18.55 40.07 22.59
C ILE A 267 -18.78 38.63 23.07
N HIS A 268 -19.58 37.88 22.31
CA HIS A 268 -19.90 36.50 22.63
C HIS A 268 -18.70 35.56 22.52
N LEU A 269 -17.75 35.80 21.61
CA LEU A 269 -16.54 34.99 21.46
C LEU A 269 -15.73 34.93 22.75
N ARG A 270 -15.54 36.06 23.45
CA ARG A 270 -14.86 36.10 24.75
C ARG A 270 -15.61 35.29 25.81
N ASP A 271 -16.94 35.42 25.83
CA ASP A 271 -17.79 34.74 26.82
C ASP A 271 -17.80 33.23 26.60
N VAL A 272 -17.84 32.77 25.34
CA VAL A 272 -17.70 31.36 24.95
C VAL A 272 -16.35 30.79 25.38
N LEU A 273 -15.28 31.58 25.26
CA LEU A 273 -13.95 31.22 25.73
C LEU A 273 -13.81 31.28 27.27
N GLN A 274 -14.83 31.76 27.99
CA GLN A 274 -14.81 31.97 29.44
C GLN A 274 -13.59 32.78 29.91
N MET A 275 -13.24 33.83 29.15
CA MET A 275 -12.14 34.73 29.51
C MET A 275 -12.60 35.86 30.44
N PRO A 276 -11.69 36.47 31.22
CA PRO A 276 -12.01 37.59 32.11
C PRO A 276 -12.84 38.70 31.43
N ALA A 277 -13.89 39.16 32.12
CA ALA A 277 -14.87 40.10 31.57
C ALA A 277 -14.30 41.50 31.29
N ASP A 278 -13.13 41.83 31.82
CA ASP A 278 -12.42 43.08 31.55
C ASP A 278 -11.60 43.05 30.27
N LEU A 279 -11.45 41.88 29.63
CA LEU A 279 -10.87 41.76 28.30
C LEU A 279 -11.87 42.13 27.22
N THR A 280 -11.40 42.88 26.23
CA THR A 280 -12.04 43.04 24.93
C THR A 280 -11.79 41.82 24.04
N THR A 281 -12.56 41.68 22.96
CA THR A 281 -12.34 40.59 21.97
C THR A 281 -10.96 40.68 21.32
N GLU A 282 -10.48 41.89 21.05
CA GLU A 282 -9.16 42.10 20.43
C GLU A 282 -8.04 41.73 21.42
N GLU A 283 -8.17 42.05 22.71
CA GLU A 283 -7.26 41.59 23.75
C GLU A 283 -7.31 40.06 23.96
N THR A 284 -8.49 39.46 23.80
CA THR A 284 -8.68 37.99 23.86
C THR A 284 -7.90 37.28 22.76
N ILE A 285 -8.04 37.71 21.50
CA ILE A 285 -7.27 37.13 20.39
C ILE A 285 -5.77 37.45 20.52
N ALA A 286 -5.41 38.64 21.01
CA ALA A 286 -4.02 39.02 21.28
C ALA A 286 -3.35 38.11 22.32
N LEU A 287 -4.09 37.66 23.34
CA LEU A 287 -3.60 36.69 24.33
C LEU A 287 -3.35 35.32 23.71
N LEU A 288 -4.25 34.84 22.85
CA LEU A 288 -4.08 33.58 22.12
C LEU A 288 -2.88 33.65 21.14
N ASP A 289 -2.65 34.81 20.50
CA ASP A 289 -1.47 35.06 19.65
C ASP A 289 -0.17 35.03 20.47
N GLN A 290 -0.17 35.53 21.71
CA GLN A 290 0.99 35.43 22.59
C GLN A 290 1.27 33.99 23.03
N SER A 291 0.23 33.20 23.28
CA SER A 291 0.39 31.76 23.55
C SER A 291 1.07 31.04 22.38
N ALA A 292 0.69 31.36 21.14
CA ALA A 292 1.30 30.80 19.94
C ALA A 292 2.80 31.14 19.86
N ARG A 293 3.16 32.41 20.11
CA ARG A 293 4.57 32.86 20.12
C ARG A 293 5.40 32.15 21.18
N ALA A 294 4.83 31.92 22.36
CA ALA A 294 5.50 31.21 23.44
C ALA A 294 5.71 29.72 23.10
N ALA A 295 4.76 29.09 22.39
CA ALA A 295 4.85 27.70 21.94
C ALA A 295 5.75 27.51 20.71
N GLY A 296 6.06 28.58 19.96
CA GLY A 296 6.80 28.50 18.69
C GLY A 296 5.99 27.92 17.52
N ALA A 297 4.68 27.83 17.67
CA ALA A 297 3.75 27.27 16.69
C ALA A 297 2.40 28.01 16.72
N PRO A 298 1.64 28.07 15.62
CA PRO A 298 0.38 28.80 15.58
C PRO A 298 -0.68 28.24 16.56
N THR A 299 -1.48 29.11 17.16
CA THR A 299 -2.68 28.69 17.90
C THR A 299 -3.79 28.35 16.90
N LEU A 300 -4.31 27.12 16.95
CA LEU A 300 -5.46 26.71 16.13
C LEU A 300 -6.77 27.08 16.83
N LEU A 301 -7.56 27.93 16.20
CA LEU A 301 -8.91 28.32 16.60
C LEU A 301 -9.91 27.66 15.64
N VAL A 302 -10.75 26.76 16.13
CA VAL A 302 -11.76 26.10 15.31
C VAL A 302 -13.16 26.62 15.65
N ILE A 303 -13.94 26.96 14.64
CA ILE A 303 -15.38 27.24 14.76
C ILE A 303 -16.11 26.19 13.92
N ASP A 304 -16.62 25.17 14.62
CA ASP A 304 -17.26 24.02 14.01
C ASP A 304 -18.74 24.27 13.72
N ALA A 305 -19.26 23.72 12.62
CA ALA A 305 -20.66 23.73 12.23
C ALA A 305 -21.29 25.13 12.18
N LEU A 306 -20.73 26.04 11.36
CA LEU A 306 -21.29 27.38 11.17
C LEU A 306 -22.78 27.38 10.83
N ASN A 307 -23.22 26.39 10.04
CA ASN A 307 -24.60 26.18 9.63
C ASN A 307 -25.59 25.90 10.78
N ASP A 308 -25.11 25.54 11.97
CA ASP A 308 -25.94 25.29 13.15
C ASP A 308 -26.29 26.56 13.94
N THR A 309 -25.68 27.69 13.58
CA THR A 309 -25.94 29.00 14.20
C THR A 309 -27.31 29.52 13.79
N ARG A 310 -28.01 30.23 14.70
CA ARG A 310 -29.29 30.87 14.41
C ARG A 310 -29.28 32.34 14.90
N PRO A 311 -29.60 33.31 14.02
CA PRO A 311 -29.77 33.20 12.56
C PRO A 311 -28.45 32.86 11.86
N ARG A 312 -28.50 32.03 10.79
CA ARG A 312 -27.30 31.59 10.04
C ARG A 312 -26.53 32.75 9.40
N SER A 313 -27.24 33.84 9.07
CA SER A 313 -26.63 35.05 8.51
C SER A 313 -25.70 35.78 9.45
N MET A 314 -25.71 35.47 10.76
CA MET A 314 -24.85 36.13 11.72
C MET A 314 -23.37 36.07 11.35
N TRP A 315 -22.89 34.91 10.90
CA TRP A 315 -21.52 34.75 10.41
C TRP A 315 -21.29 35.60 9.18
N ARG A 316 -22.20 35.52 8.20
CA ARG A 316 -22.15 36.32 6.98
C ARG A 316 -22.08 37.81 7.28
N ASP A 317 -22.88 38.30 8.21
CA ASP A 317 -23.03 39.71 8.52
C ASP A 317 -21.84 40.24 9.37
N ASN A 318 -21.08 39.35 10.04
CA ASN A 318 -19.93 39.70 10.88
C ASN A 318 -18.57 39.18 10.35
N PHE A 319 -18.56 38.49 9.21
CA PHE A 319 -17.41 37.75 8.70
C PHE A 319 -16.20 38.66 8.52
N ASP A 320 -16.37 39.79 7.84
CA ASP A 320 -15.29 40.76 7.57
C ASP A 320 -14.64 41.28 8.86
N ARG A 321 -15.44 41.43 9.93
CA ARG A 321 -14.95 41.91 11.22
C ARG A 321 -14.13 40.83 11.94
N LEU A 322 -14.58 39.57 11.91
CA LEU A 322 -13.85 38.43 12.46
C LEU A 322 -12.52 38.22 11.73
N ILE A 323 -12.55 38.19 10.40
CA ILE A 323 -11.34 38.06 9.58
C ILE A 323 -10.38 39.21 9.84
N SER A 324 -10.88 40.46 9.89
CA SER A 324 -10.03 41.63 10.17
C SER A 324 -9.32 41.54 11.52
N ILE A 325 -9.94 40.95 12.54
CA ILE A 325 -9.31 40.73 13.85
C ILE A 325 -8.25 39.64 13.73
N VAL A 326 -8.59 38.47 13.18
CA VAL A 326 -7.64 37.35 13.02
C VAL A 326 -6.41 37.79 12.22
N THR A 327 -6.59 38.54 11.13
CA THR A 327 -5.49 39.05 10.29
C THR A 327 -4.52 40.01 11.00
N ARG A 328 -4.93 40.65 12.12
CA ARG A 328 -4.00 41.47 12.94
C ARG A 328 -3.10 40.63 13.84
N HIS A 329 -3.39 39.34 13.99
CA HIS A 329 -2.73 38.42 14.93
C HIS A 329 -2.11 37.23 14.19
N PRO A 330 -0.90 37.38 13.61
CA PRO A 330 -0.35 36.48 12.58
C PRO A 330 -0.08 35.04 13.06
N HIS A 331 -0.05 34.78 14.37
CA HIS A 331 0.18 33.45 14.93
C HIS A 331 -1.10 32.70 15.27
N ILE A 332 -2.27 33.24 14.91
CA ILE A 332 -3.56 32.53 14.98
C ILE A 332 -3.83 31.84 13.65
N ARG A 333 -4.42 30.64 13.67
CA ARG A 333 -5.01 29.96 12.52
C ARG A 333 -6.48 29.68 12.80
N LEU A 334 -7.37 30.08 11.91
CA LEU A 334 -8.83 29.91 12.05
C LEU A 334 -9.31 28.82 11.09
N LEU A 335 -9.83 27.72 11.64
CA LEU A 335 -10.52 26.70 10.85
C LEU A 335 -12.03 26.84 11.06
N LEU A 336 -12.75 27.05 9.98
CA LEU A 336 -14.20 27.08 9.95
C LEU A 336 -14.72 25.77 9.37
N THR A 337 -15.83 25.25 9.85
CA THR A 337 -16.47 24.07 9.25
C THR A 337 -17.92 24.36 8.88
N ALA A 338 -18.34 23.89 7.70
CA ALA A 338 -19.71 24.03 7.21
C ALA A 338 -20.07 22.84 6.31
N ARG A 339 -21.36 22.54 6.16
CA ARG A 339 -21.81 21.64 5.09
C ARG A 339 -21.77 22.37 3.74
N THR A 340 -21.47 21.64 2.68
CA THR A 340 -21.23 22.18 1.33
C THR A 340 -22.39 23.06 0.83
N HIS A 341 -23.64 22.67 1.08
CA HIS A 341 -24.84 23.41 0.68
C HIS A 341 -25.14 24.68 1.49
N TYR A 342 -24.63 24.81 2.72
CA TYR A 342 -24.89 25.98 3.59
C TYR A 342 -23.87 27.12 3.42
N VAL A 343 -22.80 26.91 2.65
CA VAL A 343 -21.69 27.86 2.51
C VAL A 343 -22.18 29.26 2.12
N ASN A 344 -23.12 29.36 1.18
CA ASN A 344 -23.65 30.64 0.69
C ASN A 344 -24.50 31.42 1.71
N GLN A 345 -24.97 30.78 2.78
CA GLN A 345 -25.76 31.43 3.84
C GLN A 345 -24.89 31.93 4.99
N VAL A 346 -23.80 31.22 5.28
CA VAL A 346 -22.91 31.52 6.40
C VAL A 346 -21.72 32.39 6.00
N LEU A 347 -21.36 32.42 4.71
CA LEU A 347 -20.31 33.28 4.18
C LEU A 347 -20.89 34.37 3.27
N PRO A 348 -20.28 35.58 3.24
CA PRO A 348 -20.66 36.61 2.29
C PRO A 348 -20.40 36.17 0.84
N PRO A 349 -21.28 36.56 -0.12
CA PRO A 349 -21.07 36.26 -1.52
C PRO A 349 -19.77 36.90 -2.02
N GLY A 350 -18.97 36.13 -2.76
CA GLY A 350 -17.70 36.59 -3.33
C GLY A 350 -16.50 36.50 -2.38
N VAL A 351 -16.67 36.04 -1.13
CA VAL A 351 -15.53 35.74 -0.24
C VAL A 351 -14.78 34.53 -0.78
N CYS A 352 -13.46 34.69 -0.95
CA CYS A 352 -12.56 33.61 -1.31
C CYS A 352 -11.70 33.28 -0.10
N ILE A 353 -11.98 32.12 0.52
CA ILE A 353 -11.12 31.51 1.54
C ILE A 353 -10.69 30.12 1.06
N PRO A 354 -9.46 29.69 1.36
CA PRO A 354 -9.00 28.33 1.11
C PRO A 354 -10.00 27.32 1.66
N ARG A 355 -10.36 26.33 0.84
CA ARG A 355 -11.33 25.30 1.19
C ARG A 355 -10.77 23.91 0.93
N PHE A 356 -11.08 22.96 1.80
CA PHE A 356 -10.84 21.54 1.55
C PHE A 356 -12.08 20.72 1.90
N GLU A 357 -12.22 19.57 1.23
CA GLU A 357 -13.34 18.66 1.43
C GLU A 357 -12.91 17.47 2.28
N HIS A 358 -13.79 17.04 3.19
CA HIS A 358 -13.63 15.82 3.95
C HIS A 358 -14.59 14.75 3.44
N THR A 359 -14.03 13.64 2.96
CA THR A 359 -14.75 12.52 2.32
C THR A 359 -14.93 11.28 3.22
N GLY A 360 -14.69 11.41 4.53
CA GLY A 360 -14.95 10.32 5.48
C GLY A 360 -13.86 9.25 5.42
N PHE A 361 -14.25 7.99 5.24
CA PHE A 361 -13.37 6.82 5.24
C PHE A 361 -12.98 6.31 3.85
N GLU A 362 -13.26 7.08 2.80
CA GLU A 362 -12.80 6.76 1.45
C GLU A 362 -11.29 6.46 1.44
N GLY A 363 -10.92 5.26 0.97
CA GLY A 363 -9.54 4.78 0.92
C GLY A 363 -8.95 4.21 2.22
N VAL A 364 -9.67 4.28 3.35
CA VAL A 364 -9.29 3.72 4.67
C VAL A 364 -10.42 2.88 5.28
N GLU A 365 -11.23 2.25 4.43
CA GLU A 365 -12.45 1.56 4.83
C GLU A 365 -12.17 0.36 5.74
N PHE A 366 -11.04 -0.35 5.53
CA PHE A 366 -10.67 -1.49 6.36
C PHE A 366 -10.44 -1.06 7.80
N GLU A 367 -9.59 -0.05 7.96
CA GLU A 367 -9.21 0.52 9.25
C GLU A 367 -10.46 1.04 9.95
N ALA A 368 -11.31 1.78 9.22
CA ALA A 368 -12.56 2.27 9.74
C ALA A 368 -13.50 1.17 10.26
N VAL A 369 -13.81 0.18 9.41
CA VAL A 369 -14.73 -0.89 9.78
C VAL A 369 -14.17 -1.74 10.92
N SER A 370 -12.86 -1.98 10.96
CA SER A 370 -12.19 -2.75 12.03
C SER A 370 -12.20 -2.01 13.37
N GLU A 371 -11.86 -0.71 13.38
CA GLU A 371 -11.88 0.11 14.59
C GLU A 371 -13.30 0.24 15.15
N TYR A 372 -14.30 0.39 14.28
CA TYR A 372 -15.71 0.42 14.69
C TYR A 372 -16.16 -0.91 15.26
N ALA A 373 -15.82 -2.03 14.61
CA ALA A 373 -16.15 -3.34 15.13
C ALA A 373 -15.56 -3.56 16.53
N ALA A 374 -14.27 -3.25 16.71
CA ALA A 374 -13.58 -3.38 17.98
C ALA A 374 -14.22 -2.52 19.08
N PHE A 375 -14.57 -1.27 18.77
CA PHE A 375 -15.19 -0.36 19.73
C PHE A 375 -16.58 -0.83 20.19
N TYR A 376 -17.42 -1.32 19.27
CA TYR A 376 -18.77 -1.80 19.60
C TYR A 376 -18.79 -3.25 20.09
N GLY A 377 -17.63 -3.91 20.22
CA GLY A 377 -17.54 -5.32 20.63
C GLY A 377 -18.11 -6.29 19.59
N LEU A 378 -18.10 -5.89 18.31
CA LEU A 378 -18.44 -6.72 17.17
C LEU A 378 -17.18 -7.43 16.66
N GLU A 379 -17.37 -8.60 16.06
CA GLU A 379 -16.35 -9.29 15.29
C GLU A 379 -15.98 -8.42 14.06
N PRO A 380 -14.68 -8.12 13.86
CA PRO A 380 -14.21 -7.36 12.71
C PRO A 380 -14.53 -8.11 11.40
N PRO A 381 -14.57 -7.38 10.27
CA PRO A 381 -14.85 -7.98 8.98
C PRO A 381 -13.73 -8.97 8.61
N THR A 382 -14.13 -10.19 8.27
CA THR A 382 -13.28 -11.26 7.78
C THR A 382 -13.11 -11.22 6.25
N SER A 383 -13.79 -10.30 5.57
CA SER A 383 -13.72 -10.09 4.11
C SER A 383 -13.93 -8.62 3.72
N PRO A 384 -13.47 -8.18 2.52
CA PRO A 384 -13.73 -6.84 1.99
C PRO A 384 -15.20 -6.39 2.05
N PRO A 385 -15.50 -5.13 2.40
CA PRO A 385 -16.84 -4.67 2.66
C PRO A 385 -17.58 -4.47 1.33
N ILE A 386 -18.85 -4.88 1.33
CA ILE A 386 -19.69 -4.86 0.13
C ILE A 386 -20.50 -3.56 0.02
N HIS A 387 -20.54 -2.75 1.07
CA HIS A 387 -21.38 -1.57 1.12
C HIS A 387 -20.49 -0.32 1.03
N GLY A 388 -20.61 0.43 -0.08
CA GLY A 388 -19.89 1.70 -0.23
C GLY A 388 -20.34 2.77 0.78
N GLU A 389 -21.52 2.62 1.37
CA GLU A 389 -22.00 3.53 2.44
C GLU A 389 -21.16 3.44 3.73
N PHE A 390 -20.31 2.43 3.88
CA PHE A 390 -19.38 2.33 5.02
C PHE A 390 -18.28 3.40 4.98
N ASP A 391 -18.13 4.12 3.86
CA ASP A 391 -17.26 5.29 3.75
C ASP A 391 -17.80 6.45 4.62
N ASN A 392 -19.10 6.44 4.95
CA ASN A 392 -19.74 7.44 5.81
C ASN A 392 -19.67 7.01 7.31
N PRO A 393 -18.93 7.74 8.16
CA PRO A 393 -18.78 7.39 9.58
C PRO A 393 -20.10 7.32 10.35
N LEU A 394 -21.07 8.19 10.03
CA LEU A 394 -22.38 8.18 10.69
C LEU A 394 -23.18 6.94 10.31
N TYR A 395 -23.14 6.52 9.05
CA TYR A 395 -23.83 5.31 8.61
C TYR A 395 -23.21 4.07 9.28
N LEU A 396 -21.89 3.93 9.24
CA LEU A 396 -21.18 2.83 9.87
C LEU A 396 -21.46 2.74 11.37
N ARG A 397 -21.49 3.90 12.05
CA ARG A 397 -21.92 3.99 13.45
C ARG A 397 -23.32 3.43 13.65
N LEU A 398 -24.32 3.94 12.93
CA LEU A 398 -25.71 3.54 13.09
C LEU A 398 -25.90 2.05 12.86
N VAL A 399 -25.19 1.48 11.88
CA VAL A 399 -25.18 0.03 11.62
C VAL A 399 -24.57 -0.73 12.80
N CYS A 400 -23.42 -0.28 13.33
CA CYS A 400 -22.78 -0.95 14.47
C CYS A 400 -23.64 -0.87 15.75
N GLU A 401 -24.24 0.28 16.05
CA GLU A 401 -25.15 0.47 17.17
C GLU A 401 -26.40 -0.42 17.03
N ALA A 402 -26.98 -0.48 15.82
CA ALA A 402 -28.12 -1.34 15.54
C ALA A 402 -27.78 -2.84 15.72
N LEU A 403 -26.64 -3.31 15.19
CA LEU A 403 -26.17 -4.68 15.34
C LEU A 403 -25.96 -5.06 16.81
N GLN A 404 -25.31 -4.18 17.58
CA GLN A 404 -25.10 -4.38 19.01
C GLN A 404 -26.43 -4.49 19.75
N SER A 405 -27.40 -3.64 19.43
CA SER A 405 -28.73 -3.65 20.07
C SER A 405 -29.57 -4.89 19.72
N ASP A 406 -29.46 -5.42 18.50
CA ASP A 406 -30.14 -6.67 18.09
C ASP A 406 -29.41 -7.94 18.59
N GLY A 407 -28.31 -7.79 19.33
CA GLY A 407 -27.50 -8.89 19.85
C GLY A 407 -26.74 -9.67 18.76
N ARG A 408 -26.52 -9.05 17.60
CA ARG A 408 -25.66 -9.61 16.53
C ARG A 408 -24.20 -9.36 16.87
N LEU A 409 -23.36 -10.34 16.54
CA LEU A 409 -21.95 -10.34 16.94
C LEU A 409 -20.99 -9.99 15.81
N SER A 410 -21.41 -9.90 14.55
CA SER A 410 -20.50 -9.75 13.42
C SER A 410 -21.05 -8.86 12.31
N LEU A 411 -20.16 -8.07 11.69
CA LEU A 411 -20.46 -7.28 10.50
C LEU A 411 -20.60 -8.14 9.23
N ASP A 412 -20.02 -9.35 9.20
CA ASP A 412 -20.15 -10.29 8.08
C ASP A 412 -21.42 -11.15 8.16
N GLN A 413 -21.95 -11.36 9.37
CA GLN A 413 -23.23 -12.04 9.57
C GLN A 413 -24.42 -11.23 9.04
N ALA A 414 -24.16 -10.01 8.55
CA ALA A 414 -25.07 -9.24 7.73
C ALA A 414 -25.18 -9.80 6.30
N ASN A 415 -25.66 -11.05 6.15
CA ASN A 415 -26.32 -11.53 4.93
C ASN A 415 -27.65 -10.78 4.64
N MET A 416 -27.80 -9.61 5.24
CA MET A 416 -28.99 -8.81 5.32
C MET A 416 -29.05 -7.96 4.05
N GLY A 417 -30.13 -8.10 3.31
CA GLY A 417 -30.45 -7.17 2.24
C GLY A 417 -30.62 -5.76 2.79
N LEU A 418 -30.53 -4.76 1.93
CA LEU A 418 -30.71 -3.35 2.27
C LEU A 418 -32.02 -3.10 3.03
N GLY A 419 -33.07 -3.87 2.75
CA GLY A 419 -34.33 -3.78 3.49
C GLY A 419 -34.23 -4.18 4.96
N GLU A 420 -33.52 -5.27 5.28
CA GLU A 420 -33.32 -5.71 6.66
C GLU A 420 -32.38 -4.76 7.41
N LEU A 421 -31.30 -4.32 6.75
CA LEU A 421 -30.38 -3.34 7.32
C LEU A 421 -31.07 -2.01 7.61
N THR A 422 -31.88 -1.51 6.65
CA THR A 422 -32.71 -0.32 6.86
C THR A 422 -33.64 -0.51 8.05
N LYS A 423 -34.31 -1.66 8.14
CA LYS A 423 -35.23 -1.96 9.24
C LYS A 423 -34.52 -1.89 10.60
N MET A 424 -33.36 -2.53 10.76
CA MET A 424 -32.61 -2.51 12.02
C MET A 424 -32.18 -1.10 12.42
N VAL A 425 -31.66 -0.31 11.46
CA VAL A 425 -31.29 1.08 11.71
C VAL A 425 -32.50 1.90 12.17
N LEU A 426 -33.66 1.68 11.56
CA LEU A 426 -34.92 2.33 11.96
C LEU A 426 -35.45 1.83 13.31
N ASP A 427 -35.34 0.53 13.63
CA ASP A 427 -35.74 -0.05 14.92
C ASP A 427 -34.93 0.58 16.06
N HIS A 428 -33.60 0.65 15.91
CA HIS A 428 -32.70 1.31 16.86
C HIS A 428 -33.04 2.79 17.04
N ALA A 429 -33.21 3.52 15.95
CA ALA A 429 -33.60 4.93 16.00
C ALA A 429 -34.99 5.13 16.62
N ASN A 430 -35.92 4.19 16.41
CA ASN A 430 -37.27 4.25 16.97
C ASN A 430 -37.25 4.20 18.50
N GLU A 431 -36.38 3.38 19.10
CA GLU A 431 -36.20 3.37 20.56
C GLU A 431 -35.74 4.74 21.08
N ALA A 432 -34.69 5.30 20.47
CA ALA A 432 -34.11 6.56 20.90
C ALA A 432 -35.06 7.76 20.71
N VAL A 433 -35.74 7.85 19.56
CA VAL A 433 -36.70 8.94 19.27
C VAL A 433 -37.97 8.80 20.10
N SER A 434 -38.52 7.60 20.25
CA SER A 434 -39.74 7.39 21.05
C SER A 434 -39.51 7.79 22.51
N ASN A 435 -38.36 7.44 23.08
CA ASN A 435 -37.98 7.87 24.42
C ASN A 435 -37.81 9.39 24.53
N ARG A 436 -37.28 10.06 23.49
CA ARG A 436 -37.13 11.52 23.48
C ARG A 436 -38.48 12.24 23.48
N VAL A 437 -39.45 11.76 22.72
CA VAL A 437 -40.75 12.43 22.54
C VAL A 437 -41.84 11.91 23.49
N ASP A 438 -41.51 10.99 24.39
CA ASP A 438 -42.44 10.27 25.29
C ASP A 438 -43.52 9.46 24.54
N ALA A 439 -43.20 8.88 23.38
CA ALA A 439 -44.06 7.98 22.64
C ALA A 439 -43.83 6.51 23.03
N SER A 440 -44.79 5.63 22.74
CA SER A 440 -44.59 4.19 22.92
C SER A 440 -43.72 3.63 21.79
N VAL A 441 -42.66 2.89 22.13
CA VAL A 441 -41.79 2.23 21.15
C VAL A 441 -42.60 1.32 20.21
N SER A 442 -43.67 0.69 20.70
CA SER A 442 -44.55 -0.19 19.90
C SER A 442 -45.32 0.54 18.79
N ASP A 443 -45.44 1.87 18.86
CA ASP A 443 -46.17 2.66 17.85
C ASP A 443 -45.35 2.87 16.57
N GLN A 444 -44.06 2.50 16.60
CA GLN A 444 -43.15 2.51 15.45
C GLN A 444 -43.16 3.85 14.70
N ILE A 445 -43.15 4.94 15.46
CA ILE A 445 -43.35 6.29 14.94
C ILE A 445 -42.25 6.68 13.95
N VAL A 446 -41.01 6.19 14.13
CA VAL A 446 -39.90 6.46 13.22
C VAL A 446 -40.10 5.76 11.88
N HIS A 447 -40.49 4.48 11.86
CA HIS A 447 -40.76 3.76 10.61
C HIS A 447 -41.86 4.44 9.81
N ARG A 448 -42.98 4.75 10.47
CA ARG A 448 -44.10 5.46 9.85
C ARG A 448 -43.69 6.82 9.33
N ALA A 449 -42.84 7.54 10.07
CA ALA A 449 -42.34 8.84 9.66
C ALA A 449 -41.45 8.75 8.41
N MET A 450 -40.49 7.83 8.40
CA MET A 450 -39.58 7.67 7.27
C MET A 450 -40.32 7.23 6.00
N HIS A 451 -41.31 6.33 6.10
CA HIS A 451 -42.17 5.98 4.97
C HIS A 451 -43.04 7.16 4.51
N ALA A 452 -43.62 7.94 5.43
CA ALA A 452 -44.42 9.10 5.08
C ALA A 452 -43.60 10.20 4.39
N LEU A 453 -42.36 10.43 4.84
CA LEU A 453 -41.42 11.35 4.20
C LEU A 453 -41.02 10.85 2.80
N ALA A 454 -40.66 9.58 2.65
CA ALA A 454 -40.34 8.97 1.36
C ALA A 454 -41.51 9.07 0.37
N GLY A 455 -42.74 8.75 0.81
CA GLY A 455 -43.95 8.88 0.00
C GLY A 455 -44.22 10.32 -0.43
N ALA A 456 -44.02 11.29 0.47
CA ALA A 456 -44.19 12.71 0.17
C ALA A 456 -43.11 13.25 -0.79
N ILE A 457 -41.85 12.81 -0.67
CA ILE A 457 -40.78 13.11 -1.63
C ILE A 457 -41.15 12.55 -3.02
N ALA A 458 -41.62 11.31 -3.05
CA ALA A 458 -42.07 10.65 -4.27
C ALA A 458 -43.29 11.36 -4.91
N ASP A 459 -44.23 11.88 -4.12
CA ASP A 459 -45.38 12.67 -4.61
C ASP A 459 -44.95 14.01 -5.25
N GLN A 460 -43.79 14.54 -4.87
CA GLN A 460 -43.20 15.75 -5.46
C GLN A 460 -42.21 15.44 -6.60
N GLY A 461 -42.23 14.22 -7.14
CA GLY A 461 -41.34 13.82 -8.23
C GLY A 461 -39.87 13.69 -7.81
N GLY A 462 -39.61 13.34 -6.55
CA GLY A 462 -38.25 13.18 -6.01
C GLY A 462 -37.65 14.47 -5.43
N ALA A 463 -38.38 15.59 -5.48
CA ALA A 463 -37.92 16.84 -4.90
C ALA A 463 -37.87 16.77 -3.36
N PRO A 464 -36.83 17.37 -2.73
CA PRO A 464 -36.76 17.50 -1.27
C PRO A 464 -37.97 18.27 -0.69
N LEU A 465 -38.40 17.89 0.51
CA LEU A 465 -39.54 18.52 1.17
C LEU A 465 -39.10 19.82 1.85
N THR A 466 -39.90 20.88 1.81
CA THR A 466 -39.66 22.01 2.73
C THR A 466 -39.85 21.57 4.17
N ARG A 467 -39.19 22.22 5.15
CA ARG A 467 -39.40 21.91 6.58
C ARG A 467 -40.89 21.89 6.97
N LEU A 468 -41.67 22.82 6.42
CA LEU A 468 -43.11 22.90 6.66
C LEU A 468 -43.88 21.74 6.02
N ALA A 469 -43.49 21.31 4.81
CA ALA A 469 -44.09 20.14 4.15
C ALA A 469 -43.74 18.84 4.88
N ALA A 470 -42.49 18.68 5.33
CA ALA A 470 -42.08 17.54 6.15
C ALA A 470 -42.87 17.49 7.47
N GLN A 471 -43.00 18.62 8.16
CA GLN A 471 -43.81 18.69 9.39
C GLN A 471 -45.28 18.36 9.11
N ALA A 472 -45.84 18.83 7.99
CA ALA A 472 -47.20 18.50 7.59
C ALA A 472 -47.39 17.00 7.31
N ALA A 473 -46.40 16.35 6.72
CA ALA A 473 -46.39 14.89 6.49
C ALA A 473 -46.30 14.09 7.80
N LEU A 474 -45.61 14.62 8.82
CA LEU A 474 -45.40 13.94 10.11
C LEU A 474 -46.51 14.20 11.14
N ASN A 475 -47.22 15.34 11.06
CA ASN A 475 -48.29 15.71 12.00
C ASN A 475 -49.37 14.62 12.21
N PRO A 476 -49.81 13.84 11.20
CA PRO A 476 -50.77 12.75 11.40
C PRO A 476 -50.24 11.59 12.23
N ILE A 477 -48.92 11.46 12.35
CA ILE A 477 -48.24 10.42 13.12
C ILE A 477 -47.99 10.91 14.55
N TRP A 478 -47.44 12.12 14.68
CA TRP A 478 -47.17 12.78 15.95
C TRP A 478 -47.33 14.30 15.81
N SER A 479 -48.23 14.90 16.60
CA SER A 479 -48.66 16.29 16.42
C SER A 479 -47.98 17.30 17.33
N ASP A 480 -47.18 16.86 18.30
CA ASP A 480 -46.44 17.77 19.19
C ASP A 480 -45.20 18.31 18.49
N ASN A 481 -45.15 19.63 18.30
CA ASN A 481 -44.09 20.33 17.58
C ASN A 481 -43.22 21.18 18.53
N SER A 482 -43.31 20.97 19.84
CA SER A 482 -42.36 21.58 20.79
C SER A 482 -40.95 21.04 20.55
N ALA A 483 -39.92 21.88 20.74
CA ALA A 483 -38.53 21.50 20.43
C ALA A 483 -38.05 20.22 21.14
N GLU A 484 -38.63 19.89 22.28
CA GLU A 484 -38.33 18.69 23.05
C GLU A 484 -39.06 17.44 22.52
N LYS A 485 -40.28 17.60 21.98
CA LYS A 485 -41.18 16.49 21.58
C LYS A 485 -41.46 16.39 20.07
N SER A 486 -40.84 17.24 19.27
CA SER A 486 -40.94 17.27 17.82
C SER A 486 -40.35 15.99 17.22
N LEU A 487 -41.19 15.27 16.45
CA LEU A 487 -40.76 14.06 15.75
C LEU A 487 -39.70 14.37 14.68
N LEU A 488 -39.87 15.47 13.94
CA LEU A 488 -38.90 15.90 12.93
C LEU A 488 -37.53 16.18 13.56
N ASP A 489 -37.50 16.90 14.67
CA ASP A 489 -36.24 17.22 15.37
C ASP A 489 -35.62 15.98 16.02
N GLY A 490 -36.44 15.00 16.43
CA GLY A 490 -35.98 13.68 16.85
C GLY A 490 -35.25 12.92 15.73
N LEU A 491 -35.82 12.89 14.51
CA LEU A 491 -35.20 12.25 13.35
C LEU A 491 -33.90 12.95 12.93
N ILE A 492 -33.85 14.28 12.99
CA ILE A 492 -32.64 15.07 12.73
C ILE A 492 -31.56 14.82 13.78
N ALA A 493 -31.96 14.70 15.05
CA ALA A 493 -31.01 14.42 16.14
C ALA A 493 -30.33 13.04 15.97
N GLN A 494 -31.10 12.02 15.56
CA GLN A 494 -30.61 10.68 15.26
C GLN A 494 -29.86 10.56 13.92
N GLY A 495 -29.94 11.58 13.05
CA GLY A 495 -29.22 11.59 11.77
C GLY A 495 -29.85 10.71 10.67
N LEU A 496 -31.13 10.36 10.78
CA LEU A 496 -31.88 9.69 9.71
C LEU A 496 -32.31 10.66 8.60
N VAL A 497 -32.53 11.91 8.99
CA VAL A 497 -33.04 13.00 8.18
C VAL A 497 -32.15 14.19 8.46
N GLU A 498 -31.95 15.05 7.46
CA GLU A 498 -31.23 16.28 7.63
C GLU A 498 -31.97 17.47 7.09
N GLU A 499 -31.64 18.61 7.70
CA GLU A 499 -31.96 19.91 7.15
C GLU A 499 -30.85 20.29 6.17
N ASP A 500 -31.26 20.65 4.96
CA ASP A 500 -30.43 21.16 3.86
C ASP A 500 -31.13 22.45 3.32
N VAL A 501 -30.54 23.16 2.38
CA VAL A 501 -31.14 24.31 1.70
C VAL A 501 -30.94 24.21 0.20
N ILE A 502 -32.04 24.41 -0.54
CA ILE A 502 -31.99 24.63 -1.98
C ILE A 502 -31.81 26.14 -2.23
N PRO A 503 -30.81 26.55 -3.04
CA PRO A 503 -30.71 27.93 -3.50
C PRO A 503 -31.97 28.35 -4.27
N ASP A 504 -32.58 29.45 -3.88
CA ASP A 504 -33.66 30.10 -4.61
C ASP A 504 -33.28 31.55 -4.96
N SER A 505 -34.24 32.37 -5.38
CA SER A 505 -33.98 33.79 -5.67
C SER A 505 -33.72 34.64 -4.41
N SER A 506 -33.86 34.05 -3.21
CA SER A 506 -33.53 34.67 -1.93
C SER A 506 -32.08 34.39 -1.54
N PRO A 507 -31.41 35.32 -0.83
CA PRO A 507 -30.06 35.09 -0.27
C PRO A 507 -29.98 33.97 0.77
N TYR A 508 -31.14 33.46 1.20
CA TYR A 508 -31.24 32.47 2.28
C TYR A 508 -31.55 31.06 1.76
N GLY A 509 -31.98 30.92 0.49
CA GLY A 509 -32.55 29.68 0.00
C GLY A 509 -33.81 29.26 0.75
N THR A 510 -34.33 28.08 0.41
CA THR A 510 -35.44 27.45 1.13
C THR A 510 -34.93 26.26 1.93
N ASP A 511 -35.17 26.26 3.25
CA ASP A 511 -34.88 25.11 4.12
C ASP A 511 -35.70 23.89 3.69
N ILE A 512 -34.97 22.85 3.32
CA ILE A 512 -35.50 21.55 2.92
C ILE A 512 -35.08 20.46 3.90
N ILE A 513 -35.80 19.36 3.82
CA ILE A 513 -35.64 18.16 4.60
C ILE A 513 -35.40 17.01 3.62
N THR A 514 -34.27 16.35 3.79
CA THR A 514 -33.84 15.19 3.00
C THR A 514 -33.57 14.00 3.90
N ILE A 515 -33.73 12.79 3.38
CA ILE A 515 -33.25 11.59 4.06
C ILE A 515 -31.73 11.54 3.90
N THR A 516 -30.99 11.38 4.99
CA THR A 516 -29.52 11.53 5.02
C THR A 516 -28.79 10.51 4.14
N PHE A 517 -29.31 9.29 4.04
CA PHE A 517 -28.70 8.21 3.27
C PHE A 517 -29.50 7.94 2.00
N GLU A 518 -28.90 8.24 0.84
CA GLU A 518 -29.55 8.14 -0.48
C GLU A 518 -30.10 6.73 -0.75
N ARG A 519 -29.31 5.68 -0.50
CA ARG A 519 -29.76 4.30 -0.72
C ARG A 519 -30.95 3.90 0.14
N ILE A 520 -30.97 4.34 1.40
CA ILE A 520 -32.13 4.13 2.28
C ILE A 520 -33.34 4.89 1.74
N SER A 521 -33.16 6.13 1.30
CA SER A 521 -34.21 6.95 0.69
C SER A 521 -34.83 6.24 -0.51
N HIS A 522 -34.02 5.84 -1.49
CA HIS A 522 -34.47 5.15 -2.70
C HIS A 522 -35.17 3.83 -2.36
N HIS A 523 -34.61 3.04 -1.44
CA HIS A 523 -35.23 1.80 -0.99
C HIS A 523 -36.60 2.03 -0.35
N LEU A 524 -36.76 3.06 0.49
CA LEU A 524 -38.04 3.41 1.13
C LEU A 524 -39.06 3.90 0.10
N ILE A 525 -38.67 4.75 -0.85
CA ILE A 525 -39.52 5.26 -1.93
C ILE A 525 -40.08 4.10 -2.76
N VAL A 526 -39.20 3.20 -3.21
CA VAL A 526 -39.60 2.04 -4.02
C VAL A 526 -40.46 1.07 -3.20
N SER A 527 -40.09 0.82 -1.94
CA SER A 527 -40.84 -0.06 -1.05
C SER A 527 -42.26 0.43 -0.81
N ASP A 528 -42.44 1.75 -0.63
CA ASP A 528 -43.74 2.41 -0.49
C ASP A 528 -44.55 2.31 -1.80
N ALA A 529 -43.95 2.68 -2.94
CA ALA A 529 -44.61 2.61 -4.25
C ALA A 529 -45.11 1.20 -4.60
N LEU A 530 -44.40 0.16 -4.15
CA LEU A 530 -44.76 -1.24 -4.37
C LEU A 530 -45.50 -1.87 -3.18
N ALA A 531 -45.80 -1.15 -2.09
CA ALA A 531 -46.30 -1.72 -0.84
C ALA A 531 -47.56 -2.59 -1.03
N HIS A 532 -48.48 -2.15 -1.89
CA HIS A 532 -49.77 -2.82 -2.12
C HIS A 532 -49.79 -3.79 -3.31
N MET A 533 -48.67 -3.96 -4.02
CA MET A 533 -48.57 -4.85 -5.18
C MET A 533 -48.18 -6.27 -4.73
N ASN A 534 -48.72 -7.30 -5.40
CA ASN A 534 -48.48 -8.70 -5.06
C ASN A 534 -48.00 -9.57 -6.23
N ASP A 535 -47.97 -9.03 -7.45
CA ASP A 535 -47.63 -9.77 -8.67
C ASP A 535 -46.87 -8.91 -9.70
N ALA A 536 -46.40 -9.57 -10.77
CA ALA A 536 -45.67 -8.93 -11.86
C ALA A 536 -46.50 -7.87 -12.60
N ASP A 537 -47.81 -8.06 -12.72
CA ASP A 537 -48.68 -7.11 -13.41
C ASP A 537 -48.83 -5.81 -12.62
N GLY A 538 -48.90 -5.88 -11.29
CA GLY A 538 -48.86 -4.72 -10.41
C GLY A 538 -47.54 -3.95 -10.48
N VAL A 539 -46.41 -4.65 -10.49
CA VAL A 539 -45.08 -4.03 -10.69
C VAL A 539 -45.02 -3.34 -12.05
N ARG A 540 -45.48 -4.00 -13.12
CA ARG A 540 -45.52 -3.41 -14.48
C ARG A 540 -46.38 -2.16 -14.51
N ALA A 541 -47.54 -2.16 -13.85
CA ALA A 541 -48.41 -0.99 -13.79
C ALA A 541 -47.75 0.21 -13.08
N GLN A 542 -46.99 -0.02 -12.00
CA GLN A 542 -46.24 1.04 -11.32
C GLN A 542 -45.09 1.57 -12.18
N LEU A 543 -44.33 0.68 -12.84
CA LEU A 543 -43.27 1.05 -13.77
C LEU A 543 -43.80 1.80 -15.00
N SER A 544 -45.04 1.55 -15.44
CA SER A 544 -45.68 2.33 -16.51
C SER A 544 -46.45 3.56 -15.99
N GLY A 545 -46.36 3.85 -14.69
CA GLY A 545 -47.06 4.96 -14.05
C GLY A 545 -46.12 5.73 -13.12
N ARG A 546 -46.57 6.00 -11.89
CA ARG A 546 -45.89 6.88 -10.92
C ARG A 546 -44.42 6.51 -10.69
N LEU A 547 -44.11 5.23 -10.50
CA LEU A 547 -42.73 4.79 -10.25
C LEU A 547 -41.86 4.96 -11.51
N GLY A 548 -42.41 4.70 -12.70
CA GLY A 548 -41.71 4.94 -13.97
C GLY A 548 -41.39 6.40 -14.23
N GLU A 549 -42.32 7.31 -13.90
CA GLU A 549 -42.11 8.76 -13.98
C GLU A 549 -41.01 9.22 -13.02
N LEU A 550 -41.01 8.71 -11.78
CA LEU A 550 -39.98 9.00 -10.77
C LEU A 550 -38.60 8.51 -11.18
N ILE A 551 -38.50 7.29 -11.71
CA ILE A 551 -37.25 6.73 -12.25
C ILE A 551 -36.82 7.49 -13.51
N GLY A 552 -37.73 8.16 -14.21
CA GLY A 552 -37.44 8.82 -15.48
C GLY A 552 -37.31 7.84 -16.65
N LEU A 553 -38.13 6.78 -16.70
CA LEU A 553 -38.08 5.76 -17.79
C LEU A 553 -38.38 6.33 -19.18
N ASP A 554 -39.15 7.42 -19.26
CA ASP A 554 -39.42 8.19 -20.49
C ASP A 554 -38.51 9.43 -20.64
N ALA A 555 -37.53 9.60 -19.75
CA ALA A 555 -36.61 10.74 -19.66
C ALA A 555 -35.17 10.25 -19.37
N THR A 556 -34.42 10.97 -18.54
CA THR A 556 -33.13 10.51 -18.02
C THR A 556 -33.36 9.58 -16.84
N ILE A 557 -32.87 8.35 -16.94
CA ILE A 557 -33.04 7.33 -15.90
C ILE A 557 -32.21 7.69 -14.66
N ASP A 558 -32.87 7.74 -13.51
CA ASP A 558 -32.24 7.69 -12.19
C ASP A 558 -31.80 6.25 -11.90
N VAL A 559 -30.50 6.01 -12.03
CA VAL A 559 -29.89 4.69 -11.83
C VAL A 559 -30.01 4.23 -10.37
N GLY A 560 -30.03 5.15 -9.39
CA GLY A 560 -30.16 4.83 -7.97
C GLY A 560 -31.56 4.33 -7.62
N LEU A 561 -32.60 5.00 -8.14
CA LEU A 561 -33.99 4.52 -8.00
C LEU A 561 -34.23 3.21 -8.77
N LEU A 562 -33.62 3.05 -9.95
CA LEU A 562 -33.70 1.81 -10.71
C LEU A 562 -32.97 0.65 -10.01
N GLU A 563 -31.82 0.91 -9.37
CA GLU A 563 -31.10 -0.04 -8.52
C GLU A 563 -31.99 -0.48 -7.34
N ALA A 564 -32.55 0.47 -6.59
CA ALA A 564 -33.47 0.17 -5.48
C ALA A 564 -34.70 -0.62 -5.95
N THR A 565 -35.23 -0.31 -7.13
CA THR A 565 -36.30 -1.09 -7.78
C THR A 565 -35.85 -2.52 -8.05
N SER A 566 -34.62 -2.70 -8.51
CA SER A 566 -34.04 -4.01 -8.73
C SER A 566 -33.95 -4.84 -7.45
N VAL A 567 -33.54 -4.23 -6.33
CA VAL A 567 -33.48 -4.87 -5.02
C VAL A 567 -34.87 -5.28 -4.53
N VAL A 568 -35.82 -4.33 -4.47
CA VAL A 568 -37.17 -4.58 -3.92
C VAL A 568 -37.94 -5.58 -4.78
N VAL A 569 -37.83 -5.50 -6.11
CA VAL A 569 -38.52 -6.42 -7.02
C VAL A 569 -38.01 -7.85 -6.85
N ALA A 570 -36.69 -8.03 -6.73
CA ALA A 570 -36.08 -9.33 -6.50
C ALA A 570 -36.49 -9.91 -5.14
N GLU A 571 -36.40 -9.12 -4.06
CA GLU A 571 -36.67 -9.60 -2.70
C GLU A 571 -38.15 -9.92 -2.44
N ARG A 572 -39.07 -9.08 -2.95
CA ARG A 572 -40.51 -9.24 -2.66
C ARG A 572 -41.23 -10.16 -3.64
N PHE A 573 -40.80 -10.19 -4.90
CA PHE A 573 -41.52 -10.88 -5.97
C PHE A 573 -40.72 -12.04 -6.58
N GLY A 574 -39.42 -12.18 -6.28
CA GLY A 574 -38.56 -13.19 -6.91
C GLY A 574 -38.39 -12.98 -8.41
N LEU A 575 -38.48 -11.73 -8.88
CA LEU A 575 -38.40 -11.35 -10.29
C LEU A 575 -37.19 -10.45 -10.55
N GLU A 576 -36.64 -10.53 -11.75
CA GLU A 576 -35.60 -9.61 -12.21
C GLU A 576 -36.17 -8.50 -13.07
N LEU A 577 -35.44 -7.37 -13.19
CA LEU A 577 -35.86 -6.28 -14.07
C LEU A 577 -36.01 -6.70 -15.55
N THR A 578 -35.33 -7.77 -15.96
CA THR A 578 -35.48 -8.38 -17.29
C THR A 578 -36.89 -8.93 -17.57
N ALA A 579 -37.69 -9.20 -16.54
CA ALA A 579 -39.11 -9.54 -16.72
C ALA A 579 -39.96 -8.35 -17.23
N PHE A 580 -39.40 -7.13 -17.23
CA PHE A 580 -40.09 -5.88 -17.57
C PHE A 580 -39.47 -5.17 -18.78
N THR A 581 -38.83 -5.90 -19.70
CA THR A 581 -38.19 -5.37 -20.92
C THR A 581 -39.08 -4.49 -21.80
N ALA A 582 -40.41 -4.71 -21.76
CA ALA A 582 -41.37 -3.91 -22.51
C ALA A 582 -41.54 -2.47 -21.97
N VAL A 583 -41.21 -2.25 -20.70
CA VAL A 583 -41.32 -0.95 -20.02
C VAL A 583 -39.93 -0.34 -19.81
N ILE A 584 -38.97 -1.15 -19.36
CA ILE A 584 -37.56 -0.74 -19.20
C ILE A 584 -36.81 -1.14 -20.47
N THR A 585 -36.89 -0.27 -21.48
CA THR A 585 -36.34 -0.53 -22.82
C THR A 585 -34.82 -0.41 -22.88
N ASP A 586 -34.23 0.43 -22.02
CA ASP A 586 -32.78 0.58 -21.89
C ASP A 586 -32.18 -0.66 -21.22
N THR A 587 -31.52 -1.49 -22.03
CA THR A 587 -30.86 -2.72 -21.57
C THR A 587 -29.63 -2.43 -20.72
N VAL A 588 -28.88 -1.36 -21.01
CA VAL A 588 -27.65 -1.01 -20.27
C VAL A 588 -28.02 -0.54 -18.87
N ALA A 589 -28.95 0.41 -18.75
CA ALA A 589 -29.40 0.93 -17.46
C ALA A 589 -30.02 -0.18 -16.60
N ARG A 590 -30.85 -1.04 -17.21
CA ARG A 590 -31.47 -2.18 -16.52
C ARG A 590 -30.46 -3.16 -15.96
N ASP A 591 -29.51 -3.59 -16.78
CA ASP A 591 -28.54 -4.60 -16.37
C ASP A 591 -27.54 -4.00 -15.36
N ALA A 592 -27.15 -2.72 -15.53
CA ALA A 592 -26.35 -1.99 -14.55
C ALA A 592 -27.05 -1.89 -13.18
N ALA A 593 -28.37 -1.63 -13.16
CA ALA A 593 -29.16 -1.60 -11.93
C ALA A 593 -29.23 -2.97 -11.24
N VAL A 594 -29.37 -4.06 -12.01
CA VAL A 594 -29.31 -5.44 -11.47
C VAL A 594 -27.93 -5.73 -10.87
N ILE A 595 -26.86 -5.39 -11.59
CA ILE A 595 -25.48 -5.58 -11.13
C ILE A 595 -25.26 -4.82 -9.83
N ALA A 596 -25.52 -3.50 -9.81
CA ALA A 596 -25.29 -2.64 -8.65
C ALA A 596 -26.11 -3.09 -7.43
N GLY A 597 -27.38 -3.47 -7.65
CA GLY A 597 -28.28 -3.91 -6.60
C GLY A 597 -27.95 -5.28 -6.02
N THR A 598 -27.19 -6.13 -6.72
CA THR A 598 -26.88 -7.51 -6.29
C THR A 598 -26.21 -7.55 -4.91
N ALA A 599 -25.29 -6.62 -4.64
CA ALA A 599 -24.60 -6.46 -3.36
C ALA A 599 -25.54 -6.15 -2.17
N TRP A 600 -26.74 -5.65 -2.46
CA TRP A 600 -27.71 -5.14 -1.50
C TRP A 600 -28.93 -6.04 -1.32
N ARG A 601 -28.94 -7.21 -1.95
CA ARG A 601 -30.05 -8.16 -1.89
C ARG A 601 -29.80 -9.24 -0.85
N SER A 602 -30.89 -9.75 -0.27
CA SER A 602 -30.86 -11.00 0.49
C SER A 602 -30.33 -12.15 -0.39
N VAL A 603 -29.55 -13.06 0.19
CA VAL A 603 -29.05 -14.25 -0.53
C VAL A 603 -30.19 -15.07 -1.15
N SER A 604 -31.36 -15.12 -0.50
CA SER A 604 -32.54 -15.83 -0.99
C SER A 604 -33.17 -15.25 -2.27
N SER A 605 -32.90 -13.99 -2.62
CA SER A 605 -33.44 -13.36 -3.83
C SER A 605 -32.50 -13.40 -5.02
N ILE A 606 -31.29 -13.93 -4.85
CA ILE A 606 -30.34 -14.17 -5.95
C ILE A 606 -30.66 -15.50 -6.60
N THR A 607 -30.94 -15.47 -7.90
CA THR A 607 -31.38 -16.64 -8.70
C THR A 607 -30.38 -16.96 -9.82
N PRO A 608 -30.48 -18.13 -10.49
CA PRO A 608 -29.70 -18.40 -11.70
C PRO A 608 -29.92 -17.38 -12.82
N ASP A 609 -31.09 -16.75 -12.88
CA ASP A 609 -31.38 -15.67 -13.82
C ASP A 609 -30.53 -14.43 -13.50
N THR A 610 -30.34 -14.09 -12.22
CA THR A 610 -29.43 -13.02 -11.79
C THR A 610 -28.01 -13.26 -12.31
N GLY A 611 -27.50 -14.49 -12.11
CA GLY A 611 -26.18 -14.88 -12.62
C GLY A 611 -26.08 -14.75 -14.14
N SER A 612 -27.11 -15.20 -14.86
CA SER A 612 -27.20 -15.10 -16.32
C SER A 612 -27.23 -13.64 -16.82
N ILE A 613 -27.89 -12.74 -16.10
CA ILE A 613 -27.91 -11.30 -16.44
C ILE A 613 -26.50 -10.72 -16.32
N ILE A 614 -25.79 -11.01 -15.22
CA ILE A 614 -24.44 -10.50 -14.98
C ILE A 614 -23.46 -11.05 -16.02
N THR A 615 -23.48 -12.35 -16.32
CA THR A 615 -22.61 -12.92 -17.36
C THR A 615 -22.94 -12.40 -18.75
N ASN A 616 -24.22 -12.17 -19.07
CA ASN A 616 -24.62 -11.52 -20.33
C ASN A 616 -24.16 -10.06 -20.41
N ALA A 617 -24.13 -9.36 -19.28
CA ALA A 617 -23.64 -7.98 -19.21
C ALA A 617 -22.15 -7.85 -19.51
N LEU A 618 -21.36 -8.92 -19.32
CA LEU A 618 -19.95 -8.97 -19.72
C LEU A 618 -19.74 -8.90 -21.24
N HIS A 619 -20.79 -9.11 -22.04
CA HIS A 619 -20.72 -9.00 -23.50
C HIS A 619 -20.93 -7.56 -24.01
N ARG A 620 -21.19 -6.59 -23.11
CA ARG A 620 -21.44 -5.18 -23.45
C ARG A 620 -20.37 -4.29 -22.82
N ARG A 621 -19.81 -3.37 -23.60
CA ARG A 621 -18.74 -2.46 -23.15
C ARG A 621 -19.16 -1.62 -21.93
N ASP A 622 -20.40 -1.14 -21.91
CA ASP A 622 -20.90 -0.21 -20.88
C ASP A 622 -21.13 -0.90 -19.52
N THR A 623 -21.36 -2.22 -19.50
CA THR A 623 -21.65 -3.00 -18.27
C THR A 623 -20.56 -4.00 -17.91
N PHE A 624 -19.56 -4.18 -18.77
CA PHE A 624 -18.47 -5.15 -18.58
C PHE A 624 -17.71 -4.92 -17.27
N ASP A 625 -17.27 -3.68 -17.03
CA ASP A 625 -16.47 -3.34 -15.87
C ASP A 625 -17.25 -3.51 -14.56
N ALA A 626 -18.49 -3.00 -14.52
CA ALA A 626 -19.38 -3.16 -13.37
C ALA A 626 -19.66 -4.64 -13.08
N GLY A 627 -19.90 -5.46 -14.11
CA GLY A 627 -20.18 -6.88 -13.99
C GLY A 627 -19.01 -7.67 -13.39
N LEU A 628 -17.79 -7.52 -13.95
CA LEU A 628 -16.60 -8.19 -13.40
C LEU A 628 -16.27 -7.69 -11.99
N THR A 629 -16.33 -6.37 -11.78
CA THR A 629 -16.11 -5.78 -10.45
C THR A 629 -17.06 -6.38 -9.42
N MET A 630 -18.35 -6.53 -9.74
CA MET A 630 -19.33 -7.13 -8.83
C MET A 630 -19.05 -8.60 -8.54
N LEU A 631 -18.68 -9.40 -9.55
CA LEU A 631 -18.33 -10.81 -9.34
C LEU A 631 -17.13 -10.96 -8.40
N PHE A 632 -16.08 -10.15 -8.55
CA PHE A 632 -14.94 -10.16 -7.63
C PHE A 632 -15.31 -9.60 -6.25
N ARG A 633 -16.17 -8.57 -6.17
CA ARG A 633 -16.63 -7.99 -4.90
C ARG A 633 -17.35 -9.02 -4.03
N LEU A 634 -18.14 -9.89 -4.65
CA LEU A 634 -18.92 -10.93 -3.98
C LEU A 634 -18.11 -12.22 -3.76
N ALA A 635 -16.92 -12.33 -4.35
CA ALA A 635 -16.21 -13.59 -4.46
C ALA A 635 -15.87 -14.22 -3.11
N ALA A 636 -15.42 -13.41 -2.14
CA ALA A 636 -15.01 -13.90 -0.82
C ALA A 636 -16.18 -14.20 0.13
N ARG A 637 -17.45 -14.03 -0.26
CA ARG A 637 -18.60 -14.19 0.64
C ARG A 637 -19.10 -15.64 0.78
N PRO A 638 -19.07 -16.21 1.99
CA PRO A 638 -19.75 -17.47 2.29
C PRO A 638 -21.25 -17.43 1.97
N GLY A 639 -21.79 -18.52 1.43
CA GLY A 639 -23.22 -18.65 1.15
C GLY A 639 -23.82 -17.78 0.03
N HIS A 640 -23.10 -16.78 -0.50
CA HIS A 640 -23.61 -15.95 -1.61
C HIS A 640 -23.61 -16.73 -2.94
N PRO A 641 -24.71 -16.78 -3.74
CA PRO A 641 -24.78 -17.65 -4.91
C PRO A 641 -23.82 -17.27 -6.05
N LEU A 642 -23.36 -16.02 -6.06
CA LEU A 642 -22.38 -15.47 -7.01
C LEU A 642 -20.98 -15.31 -6.40
N ASN A 643 -20.65 -16.10 -5.37
CA ASN A 643 -19.32 -16.08 -4.76
C ASN A 643 -18.26 -16.73 -5.68
N ALA A 644 -17.04 -16.94 -5.15
CA ALA A 644 -15.93 -17.46 -5.92
C ALA A 644 -16.16 -18.87 -6.51
N HIS A 645 -17.15 -19.63 -6.02
CA HIS A 645 -17.54 -20.89 -6.65
C HIS A 645 -18.15 -20.64 -8.04
N PHE A 646 -19.11 -19.72 -8.13
CA PHE A 646 -19.70 -19.28 -9.41
C PHE A 646 -18.64 -18.68 -10.33
N LEU A 647 -17.75 -17.84 -9.77
CA LEU A 647 -16.62 -17.27 -10.51
C LEU A 647 -15.72 -18.35 -11.12
N HIS A 648 -15.42 -19.39 -10.34
CA HIS A 648 -14.59 -20.50 -10.79
C HIS A 648 -15.29 -21.36 -11.85
N GLU A 649 -16.58 -21.63 -11.73
CA GLU A 649 -17.34 -22.32 -12.78
C GLU A 649 -17.34 -21.50 -14.08
N PHE A 650 -17.67 -20.21 -13.99
CA PHE A 650 -17.69 -19.30 -15.14
C PHE A 650 -16.35 -19.27 -15.89
N PHE A 651 -15.23 -19.11 -15.19
CA PHE A 651 -13.92 -19.07 -15.84
C PHE A 651 -13.45 -20.45 -16.32
N SER A 652 -13.83 -21.54 -15.65
CA SER A 652 -13.45 -22.89 -16.07
C SER A 652 -14.17 -23.34 -17.36
N GLU A 653 -15.34 -22.78 -17.66
CA GLU A 653 -16.05 -23.03 -18.93
C GLU A 653 -15.41 -22.34 -20.14
N LEU A 654 -14.63 -21.29 -19.90
CA LEU A 654 -13.90 -20.57 -20.94
C LEU A 654 -12.56 -21.25 -21.22
N THR A 655 -12.07 -21.18 -22.45
CA THR A 655 -10.68 -21.56 -22.73
C THR A 655 -9.72 -20.48 -22.26
N MET A 656 -8.46 -20.82 -21.99
CA MET A 656 -7.38 -19.87 -21.71
C MET A 656 -7.38 -18.69 -22.70
N SER A 657 -7.49 -18.98 -24.01
CA SER A 657 -7.53 -17.96 -25.07
C SER A 657 -8.74 -17.02 -24.97
N THR A 658 -9.89 -17.52 -24.53
CA THR A 658 -11.09 -16.69 -24.38
C THR A 658 -11.02 -15.82 -23.13
N ARG A 659 -10.46 -16.34 -22.03
CA ARG A 659 -10.24 -15.55 -20.81
C ARG A 659 -9.24 -14.43 -21.03
N ASP A 660 -8.10 -14.73 -21.66
CA ASP A 660 -7.03 -13.75 -21.88
C ASP A 660 -7.44 -12.60 -22.80
N GLN A 661 -8.48 -12.79 -23.64
CA GLN A 661 -9.04 -11.72 -24.47
C GLN A 661 -9.49 -10.50 -23.66
N PHE A 662 -10.06 -10.71 -22.46
CA PHE A 662 -10.66 -9.63 -21.68
C PHE A 662 -10.06 -9.49 -20.28
N LEU A 663 -9.68 -10.60 -19.63
CA LEU A 663 -9.27 -10.60 -18.23
C LEU A 663 -7.91 -9.93 -18.04
N ALA A 664 -6.95 -10.18 -18.93
CA ALA A 664 -5.61 -9.59 -18.84
C ALA A 664 -5.65 -8.06 -18.93
N GLY A 665 -6.44 -7.52 -19.87
CA GLY A 665 -6.63 -6.08 -20.04
C GLY A 665 -7.36 -5.44 -18.87
N TRP A 666 -8.45 -6.07 -18.41
CA TRP A 666 -9.23 -5.56 -17.29
C TRP A 666 -8.43 -5.54 -15.98
N LEU A 667 -7.71 -6.63 -15.65
CA LEU A 667 -6.84 -6.69 -14.47
C LEU A 667 -5.78 -5.58 -14.51
N HIS A 668 -5.14 -5.35 -15.66
CA HIS A 668 -4.18 -4.25 -15.83
C HIS A 668 -4.78 -2.87 -15.55
N THR A 669 -6.00 -2.60 -16.02
CA THR A 669 -6.66 -1.29 -15.81
C THR A 669 -7.26 -1.13 -14.43
N SER A 670 -7.63 -2.23 -13.76
CA SER A 670 -8.24 -2.21 -12.43
C SER A 670 -7.23 -2.05 -11.28
N HIS A 671 -5.94 -2.31 -11.53
CA HIS A 671 -4.88 -2.20 -10.53
C HIS A 671 -4.74 -0.77 -9.99
N GLY A 672 -4.72 -0.59 -8.67
CA GLY A 672 -4.53 0.71 -8.01
C GLY A 672 -5.76 1.63 -8.07
N THR A 673 -6.93 1.08 -8.38
CA THR A 673 -8.20 1.83 -8.39
C THR A 673 -8.97 1.75 -7.07
N SER A 674 -8.44 1.05 -6.06
CA SER A 674 -9.19 0.66 -4.86
C SER A 674 -10.49 -0.12 -5.18
N GLY A 675 -10.57 -0.74 -6.37
CA GLY A 675 -11.66 -1.60 -6.81
C GLY A 675 -11.65 -2.99 -6.16
N ALA A 676 -12.58 -3.87 -6.57
CA ALA A 676 -12.79 -5.16 -5.90
C ALA A 676 -11.55 -6.07 -5.87
N VAL A 677 -10.86 -6.24 -7.01
CA VAL A 677 -9.63 -7.05 -7.09
C VAL A 677 -8.51 -6.43 -6.26
N ASP A 678 -8.33 -5.12 -6.38
CA ASP A 678 -7.32 -4.37 -5.64
C ASP A 678 -7.51 -4.53 -4.12
N ARG A 679 -8.76 -4.45 -3.63
CA ARG A 679 -9.11 -4.73 -2.23
C ARG A 679 -8.82 -6.18 -1.83
N LEU A 680 -9.19 -7.17 -2.66
CA LEU A 680 -8.92 -8.59 -2.35
C LEU A 680 -7.41 -8.84 -2.21
N ILE A 681 -6.59 -8.26 -3.08
CA ILE A 681 -5.13 -8.39 -3.04
C ILE A 681 -4.57 -7.63 -1.84
N ARG A 682 -4.89 -6.33 -1.71
CA ARG A 682 -4.36 -5.44 -0.67
C ARG A 682 -4.71 -5.94 0.72
N TRP A 683 -5.96 -6.32 0.95
CA TRP A 683 -6.38 -6.80 2.27
C TRP A 683 -5.71 -8.15 2.61
N GLY A 684 -5.68 -9.07 1.64
CA GLY A 684 -5.00 -10.35 1.80
C GLY A 684 -3.47 -10.24 1.93
N GLY A 685 -2.87 -9.13 1.48
CA GLY A 685 -1.43 -8.88 1.55
C GLY A 685 -0.95 -8.01 2.72
N GLU A 686 -1.79 -7.11 3.24
CA GLU A 686 -1.38 -6.09 4.22
C GLU A 686 -2.03 -6.25 5.60
N LYS A 687 -3.18 -6.92 5.69
CA LYS A 687 -3.99 -6.91 6.91
C LYS A 687 -3.81 -8.18 7.76
N PRO A 688 -4.15 -8.14 9.07
CA PRO A 688 -4.22 -9.34 9.91
C PRO A 688 -5.31 -10.29 9.41
N LEU A 689 -5.02 -11.59 9.35
CA LEU A 689 -5.91 -12.60 8.78
C LEU A 689 -6.37 -13.66 9.79
N ASP A 690 -6.01 -13.52 11.07
CA ASP A 690 -6.24 -14.52 12.13
C ASP A 690 -7.72 -14.87 12.34
N GLN A 691 -8.61 -13.93 12.02
CA GLN A 691 -10.05 -14.06 12.22
C GLN A 691 -10.77 -14.54 10.96
N VAL A 692 -10.07 -14.69 9.83
CA VAL A 692 -10.69 -15.12 8.58
C VAL A 692 -11.06 -16.59 8.67
N GLY A 693 -12.36 -16.87 8.52
CA GLY A 693 -12.89 -18.24 8.59
C GLY A 693 -12.49 -19.09 7.39
N THR A 694 -12.45 -20.41 7.61
CA THR A 694 -12.05 -21.43 6.62
C THR A 694 -12.80 -21.34 5.28
N GLU A 695 -14.13 -21.08 5.29
CA GLU A 695 -14.89 -20.95 4.03
C GLU A 695 -14.53 -19.65 3.27
N THR A 696 -14.46 -18.53 3.98
CA THR A 696 -14.05 -17.22 3.44
C THR A 696 -12.67 -17.31 2.83
N THR A 697 -11.69 -17.91 3.54
CA THR A 697 -10.34 -18.17 3.04
C THR A 697 -10.36 -18.92 1.72
N ARG A 698 -11.07 -20.05 1.63
CA ARG A 698 -11.18 -20.84 0.39
C ARG A 698 -11.74 -20.02 -0.77
N LEU A 699 -12.81 -19.27 -0.53
CA LEU A 699 -13.46 -18.45 -1.55
C LEU A 699 -12.56 -17.30 -2.02
N TRP A 700 -11.92 -16.63 -1.08
CA TRP A 700 -11.00 -15.53 -1.35
C TRP A 700 -9.79 -15.99 -2.16
N ILE A 701 -9.14 -17.09 -1.74
CA ILE A 701 -8.01 -17.70 -2.49
C ILE A 701 -8.46 -18.12 -3.89
N THR A 702 -9.65 -18.71 -4.03
CA THR A 702 -10.19 -19.10 -5.34
C THR A 702 -10.29 -17.89 -6.27
N ALA A 703 -10.74 -16.73 -5.77
CA ALA A 703 -10.78 -15.50 -6.55
C ALA A 703 -9.36 -15.01 -6.92
N LEU A 704 -8.45 -14.98 -5.95
CA LEU A 704 -7.07 -14.53 -6.15
C LEU A 704 -6.32 -15.39 -7.18
N LEU A 705 -6.47 -16.72 -7.14
CA LEU A 705 -5.82 -17.61 -8.11
C LEU A 705 -6.23 -17.35 -9.55
N TRP A 706 -7.49 -16.96 -9.82
CA TRP A 706 -7.90 -16.54 -11.17
C TRP A 706 -7.20 -15.25 -11.63
N THR A 707 -6.84 -14.35 -10.71
CA THR A 707 -6.09 -13.13 -11.06
C THR A 707 -4.63 -13.41 -11.39
N THR A 708 -4.10 -14.60 -11.05
CA THR A 708 -2.72 -14.98 -11.38
C THR A 708 -2.48 -15.24 -12.87
N SER A 709 -3.53 -15.28 -13.68
CA SER A 709 -3.41 -15.32 -15.14
C SER A 709 -2.96 -14.00 -15.78
N ALA A 710 -2.89 -12.91 -14.98
CA ALA A 710 -2.57 -11.58 -15.45
C ALA A 710 -1.18 -11.48 -16.09
N SER A 711 -1.09 -10.73 -17.19
CA SER A 711 0.18 -10.32 -17.78
C SER A 711 0.82 -9.13 -17.04
N ASP A 712 0.09 -8.50 -16.11
CA ASP A 712 0.61 -7.47 -15.21
C ASP A 712 1.03 -8.11 -13.88
N ARG A 713 2.34 -8.10 -13.61
CA ARG A 713 2.95 -8.71 -12.43
C ARG A 713 2.63 -7.96 -11.15
N ARG A 714 2.21 -6.70 -11.22
CA ARG A 714 1.70 -5.96 -10.06
C ARG A 714 0.34 -6.48 -9.58
N VAL A 715 -0.34 -7.28 -10.40
CA VAL A 715 -1.53 -8.05 -10.00
C VAL A 715 -1.13 -9.48 -9.64
N ARG A 716 -0.46 -10.19 -10.55
CA ARG A 716 -0.18 -11.63 -10.40
C ARG A 716 0.66 -11.97 -9.17
N GLU A 717 1.75 -11.25 -8.93
CA GLU A 717 2.65 -11.61 -7.84
C GLU A 717 2.03 -11.27 -6.47
N PRO A 718 1.48 -10.06 -6.23
CA PRO A 718 0.78 -9.77 -4.97
C PRO A 718 -0.43 -10.66 -4.73
N ALA A 719 -1.18 -11.07 -5.77
CA ALA A 719 -2.26 -12.05 -5.61
C ALA A 719 -1.76 -13.43 -5.17
N THR A 720 -0.59 -13.86 -5.67
CA THR A 720 0.06 -15.11 -5.24
C THR A 720 0.44 -15.02 -3.77
N ILE A 721 1.04 -13.91 -3.35
CA ILE A 721 1.44 -13.68 -1.94
C ILE A 721 0.23 -13.62 -1.02
N ALA A 722 -0.82 -12.87 -1.38
CA ALA A 722 -2.05 -12.78 -0.60
C ALA A 722 -2.72 -14.15 -0.45
N ALA A 723 -2.74 -14.96 -1.51
CA ALA A 723 -3.27 -16.33 -1.47
C ALA A 723 -2.44 -17.25 -0.56
N ALA A 724 -1.11 -17.14 -0.58
CA ALA A 724 -0.21 -17.90 0.30
C ALA A 724 -0.43 -17.53 1.78
N ARG A 725 -0.52 -16.23 2.11
CA ARG A 725 -0.83 -15.74 3.47
C ARG A 725 -2.16 -16.30 3.97
N LEU A 726 -3.22 -16.18 3.16
CA LEU A 726 -4.56 -16.69 3.51
C LEU A 726 -4.56 -18.20 3.75
N LEU A 727 -3.89 -18.97 2.88
CA LEU A 727 -3.87 -20.43 3.00
C LEU A 727 -3.02 -20.92 4.17
N ALA A 728 -1.97 -20.18 4.56
CA ALA A 728 -1.15 -20.51 5.73
C ALA A 728 -1.94 -20.48 7.05
N HIS A 729 -3.07 -19.76 7.13
CA HIS A 729 -3.96 -19.85 8.29
C HIS A 729 -4.85 -21.11 8.28
N HIS A 730 -5.08 -21.72 7.11
CA HIS A 730 -5.93 -22.90 6.93
C HIS A 730 -5.29 -23.96 6.01
N PRO A 731 -4.09 -24.48 6.33
CA PRO A 731 -3.30 -25.32 5.42
C PRO A 731 -4.00 -26.62 5.03
N HIS A 732 -4.91 -27.13 5.85
CA HIS A 732 -5.76 -28.30 5.57
C HIS A 732 -6.61 -28.16 4.29
N GLN A 733 -6.80 -26.95 3.78
CA GLN A 733 -7.53 -26.71 2.52
C GLN A 733 -6.67 -26.90 1.26
N ALA A 734 -5.34 -27.06 1.40
CA ALA A 734 -4.43 -27.16 0.27
C ALA A 734 -4.83 -28.27 -0.72
N ALA A 735 -5.16 -29.47 -0.23
CA ALA A 735 -5.56 -30.59 -1.08
C ALA A 735 -6.80 -30.28 -1.94
N ALA A 736 -7.87 -29.73 -1.34
CA ALA A 736 -9.10 -29.38 -2.04
C ALA A 736 -8.90 -28.21 -3.04
N LEU A 737 -7.98 -27.29 -2.73
CA LEU A 737 -7.59 -26.22 -3.64
C LEU A 737 -6.83 -26.77 -4.86
N LEU A 738 -5.88 -27.67 -4.64
CA LEU A 738 -5.12 -28.34 -5.68
C LEU A 738 -6.01 -29.19 -6.58
N GLU A 739 -6.93 -29.96 -6.00
CA GLU A 739 -7.89 -30.77 -6.76
C GLU A 739 -8.70 -29.91 -7.75
N ARG A 740 -9.06 -28.69 -7.31
CA ARG A 740 -9.83 -27.73 -8.11
C ARG A 740 -9.00 -27.06 -9.21
N PHE A 741 -7.77 -26.67 -8.92
CA PHE A 741 -6.98 -25.82 -9.83
C PHE A 741 -5.99 -26.58 -10.71
N CYS A 742 -5.55 -27.79 -10.33
CA CYS A 742 -4.63 -28.59 -11.14
C CYS A 742 -5.23 -29.06 -12.48
N THR A 743 -6.55 -28.98 -12.65
CA THR A 743 -7.26 -29.32 -13.90
C THR A 743 -7.51 -28.13 -14.82
N VAL A 744 -7.14 -26.91 -14.43
CA VAL A 744 -7.34 -25.69 -15.24
C VAL A 744 -6.42 -25.70 -16.46
N ASP A 745 -6.90 -25.22 -17.61
CA ASP A 745 -6.19 -25.22 -18.90
C ASP A 745 -5.12 -24.11 -19.05
N ASP A 746 -4.84 -23.36 -17.99
CA ASP A 746 -3.82 -22.30 -17.92
C ASP A 746 -2.73 -22.68 -16.91
N GLU A 747 -1.54 -23.00 -17.42
CA GLU A 747 -0.43 -23.51 -16.60
C GLU A 747 0.16 -22.46 -15.66
N TRP A 748 -0.05 -21.15 -15.87
CA TRP A 748 0.33 -20.14 -14.87
C TRP A 748 -0.55 -20.25 -13.62
N ILE A 749 -1.86 -20.46 -13.80
CA ILE A 749 -2.78 -20.65 -12.65
C ILE A 749 -2.42 -21.95 -11.91
N VAL A 750 -2.15 -23.04 -12.65
CA VAL A 750 -1.75 -24.33 -12.07
C VAL A 750 -0.44 -24.19 -11.28
N GLU A 751 0.57 -23.55 -11.87
CA GLU A 751 1.84 -23.25 -11.20
C GLU A 751 1.61 -22.47 -9.90
N ARG A 752 0.79 -21.42 -9.93
CA ARG A 752 0.52 -20.59 -8.74
C ARG A 752 -0.29 -21.33 -7.67
N ALA A 753 -1.23 -22.18 -8.05
CA ALA A 753 -1.95 -23.03 -7.09
C ALA A 753 -1.00 -23.99 -6.35
N LEU A 754 -0.03 -24.59 -7.07
CA LEU A 754 1.00 -25.45 -6.47
C LEU A 754 1.94 -24.65 -5.56
N GLN A 755 2.45 -23.51 -6.02
CA GLN A 755 3.34 -22.64 -5.26
C GLN A 755 2.69 -22.08 -3.98
N VAL A 756 1.43 -21.61 -4.07
CA VAL A 756 0.64 -21.14 -2.92
C VAL A 756 0.43 -22.26 -1.90
N SER A 757 0.06 -23.46 -2.38
CA SER A 757 -0.15 -24.63 -1.51
C SER A 757 1.16 -25.06 -0.83
N TYR A 758 2.25 -25.11 -1.58
CA TYR A 758 3.57 -25.44 -1.04
C TYR A 758 4.02 -24.43 0.03
N SER A 759 3.88 -23.13 -0.24
CA SER A 759 4.23 -22.07 0.70
C SER A 759 3.43 -22.18 2.01
N ALA A 760 2.11 -22.35 1.91
CA ALA A 760 1.25 -22.49 3.08
C ALA A 760 1.56 -23.74 3.90
N LEU A 761 1.82 -24.87 3.24
CA LEU A 761 2.19 -26.12 3.91
C LEU A 761 3.56 -26.02 4.59
N LEU A 762 4.52 -25.28 4.02
CA LEU A 762 5.82 -25.00 4.67
C LEU A 762 5.66 -24.14 5.92
N ALA A 763 4.78 -23.14 5.87
CA ALA A 763 4.55 -22.22 6.98
C ALA A 763 3.86 -22.89 8.18
N SER A 764 2.85 -23.73 7.94
CA SER A 764 1.97 -24.22 9.02
C SER A 764 1.32 -25.60 8.79
N GLY A 765 1.68 -26.32 7.72
CA GLY A 765 1.05 -27.59 7.35
C GLY A 765 1.40 -28.73 8.32
N SER A 766 0.38 -29.49 8.72
CA SER A 766 0.58 -30.76 9.45
C SER A 766 0.97 -31.90 8.52
N ASP A 767 1.50 -32.99 9.05
CA ASP A 767 1.85 -34.19 8.25
C ASP A 767 0.63 -34.74 7.49
N ALA A 768 -0.57 -34.62 8.06
CA ALA A 768 -1.82 -35.02 7.39
C ALA A 768 -2.14 -34.11 6.18
N ASP A 769 -1.89 -32.80 6.30
CA ASP A 769 -2.11 -31.85 5.22
C ASP A 769 -1.11 -32.10 4.07
N TRP A 770 0.15 -32.38 4.40
CA TRP A 770 1.17 -32.80 3.44
C TRP A 770 0.77 -34.08 2.71
N GLY A 771 0.32 -35.11 3.44
CA GLY A 771 -0.12 -36.37 2.85
C GLY A 771 -1.31 -36.21 1.91
N ALA A 772 -2.31 -35.41 2.31
CA ALA A 772 -3.48 -35.13 1.47
C ALA A 772 -3.11 -34.34 0.20
N ALA A 773 -2.24 -33.33 0.31
CA ALA A 773 -1.75 -32.59 -0.85
C ALA A 773 -0.92 -33.49 -1.78
N ALA A 774 -0.06 -34.35 -1.22
CA ALA A 774 0.75 -35.30 -1.98
C ALA A 774 -0.11 -36.32 -2.76
N GLU A 775 -1.20 -36.80 -2.18
CA GLU A 775 -2.15 -37.69 -2.87
C GLU A 775 -2.74 -37.04 -4.12
N ILE A 776 -3.25 -35.81 -3.98
CA ILE A 776 -3.84 -35.05 -5.10
C ILE A 776 -2.80 -34.75 -6.18
N VAL A 777 -1.62 -34.27 -5.79
CA VAL A 777 -0.55 -33.91 -6.74
C VAL A 777 -0.02 -35.15 -7.48
N SER A 778 0.16 -36.26 -6.77
CA SER A 778 0.57 -37.52 -7.38
C SER A 778 -0.48 -38.01 -8.39
N ALA A 779 -1.76 -37.98 -8.02
CA ALA A 779 -2.86 -38.37 -8.91
C ALA A 779 -2.96 -37.46 -10.14
N ALA A 780 -2.82 -36.15 -9.97
CA ALA A 780 -2.97 -35.16 -11.04
C ALA A 780 -1.84 -35.21 -12.07
N PHE A 781 -0.59 -35.47 -11.65
CA PHE A 781 0.57 -35.32 -12.54
C PHE A 781 1.38 -36.60 -12.75
N PHE A 782 1.49 -37.50 -11.77
CA PHE A 782 2.47 -38.60 -11.78
C PHE A 782 1.86 -40.01 -11.85
N ALA A 783 0.57 -40.19 -11.57
CA ALA A 783 -0.10 -41.49 -11.61
C ALA A 783 -0.19 -42.08 -13.02
N ARG A 784 -0.23 -41.24 -14.07
CA ARG A 784 -0.32 -41.66 -15.47
C ARG A 784 0.68 -40.87 -16.30
N SER A 785 1.73 -41.55 -16.75
CA SER A 785 2.83 -40.89 -17.48
C SER A 785 2.40 -40.23 -18.80
N ALA A 786 1.30 -40.67 -19.40
CA ALA A 786 0.71 -40.04 -20.59
C ALA A 786 0.01 -38.70 -20.29
N ASP A 787 -0.40 -38.49 -19.04
CA ASP A 787 -1.14 -37.30 -18.58
C ASP A 787 -0.20 -36.25 -17.94
N LEU A 788 1.10 -36.56 -17.82
CA LEU A 788 2.12 -35.66 -17.26
C LEU A 788 2.33 -34.45 -18.18
N THR A 789 1.94 -33.26 -17.73
CA THR A 789 2.28 -32.01 -18.44
C THR A 789 3.79 -31.92 -18.69
N PRO A 790 4.24 -31.51 -19.89
CA PRO A 790 5.65 -31.27 -20.15
C PRO A 790 6.16 -29.96 -19.55
N ASN A 791 5.33 -29.18 -18.85
CA ASN A 791 5.76 -27.91 -18.27
C ASN A 791 6.71 -28.10 -17.07
N ALA A 792 7.97 -27.66 -17.23
CA ALA A 792 9.01 -27.81 -16.21
C ALA A 792 8.72 -27.07 -14.89
N ALA A 793 8.12 -25.88 -14.92
CA ALA A 793 7.79 -25.11 -13.72
C ALA A 793 6.67 -25.78 -12.91
N VAL A 794 5.62 -26.27 -13.58
CA VAL A 794 4.55 -27.05 -12.94
C VAL A 794 5.10 -28.34 -12.33
N ARG A 795 5.98 -29.06 -13.05
CA ARG A 795 6.64 -30.27 -12.53
C ARG A 795 7.50 -29.98 -11.30
N ASP A 796 8.29 -28.89 -11.31
CA ASP A 796 9.11 -28.53 -10.15
C ASP A 796 8.24 -28.23 -8.93
N ALA A 797 7.20 -27.40 -9.08
CA ALA A 797 6.30 -27.05 -7.98
C ALA A 797 5.52 -28.27 -7.44
N ALA A 798 5.03 -29.14 -8.32
CA ALA A 798 4.38 -30.40 -7.93
C ALA A 798 5.34 -31.33 -7.17
N ARG A 799 6.58 -31.43 -7.64
CA ARG A 799 7.59 -32.25 -7.00
C ARG A 799 8.02 -31.67 -5.64
N CYS A 800 8.11 -30.36 -5.48
CA CYS A 800 8.39 -29.74 -4.18
C CYS A 800 7.46 -30.28 -3.09
N ILE A 801 6.16 -30.39 -3.40
CA ILE A 801 5.16 -30.93 -2.46
C ILE A 801 5.45 -32.39 -2.11
N LEU A 802 5.76 -33.22 -3.11
CA LEU A 802 6.04 -34.65 -2.92
C LEU A 802 7.37 -34.90 -2.20
N GLU A 803 8.41 -34.13 -2.48
CA GLU A 803 9.72 -34.20 -1.80
C GLU A 803 9.59 -33.76 -0.34
N ALA A 804 8.87 -32.67 -0.07
CA ALA A 804 8.63 -32.21 1.29
C ALA A 804 7.74 -33.18 2.10
N ALA A 805 6.80 -33.87 1.45
CA ALA A 805 6.03 -34.95 2.06
C ALA A 805 6.89 -36.20 2.33
N LEU A 806 7.83 -36.53 1.43
CA LEU A 806 8.79 -37.63 1.62
C LEU A 806 9.66 -37.38 2.85
N ASP A 807 10.22 -36.17 2.96
CA ASP A 807 11.07 -35.76 4.08
C ASP A 807 10.35 -35.80 5.44
N ARG A 808 9.02 -35.77 5.42
CA ARG A 808 8.13 -35.84 6.61
C ARG A 808 7.54 -37.23 6.83
N GLU A 809 7.94 -38.23 6.04
CA GLU A 809 7.33 -39.57 6.06
C GLU A 809 5.80 -39.56 5.83
N ALA A 810 5.29 -38.54 5.13
CA ALA A 810 3.87 -38.29 4.88
C ALA A 810 3.39 -38.70 3.48
N LEU A 811 4.25 -39.27 2.64
CA LEU A 811 3.87 -39.73 1.31
C LEU A 811 2.79 -40.83 1.37
N PRO A 812 1.85 -40.86 0.39
CA PRO A 812 0.95 -41.99 0.22
C PRO A 812 1.73 -43.30 0.02
N VAL A 813 1.20 -44.41 0.54
CA VAL A 813 1.91 -45.72 0.58
C VAL A 813 2.28 -46.23 -0.82
N GLU A 814 1.47 -45.92 -1.82
CA GLU A 814 1.66 -46.32 -3.21
C GLU A 814 2.66 -45.41 -3.95
N VAL A 815 3.04 -44.26 -3.38
CA VAL A 815 3.89 -43.26 -4.03
C VAL A 815 5.32 -43.41 -3.55
N THR A 816 6.22 -43.79 -4.46
CA THR A 816 7.66 -43.86 -4.19
C THR A 816 8.40 -42.75 -4.94
N PRO A 817 9.63 -42.39 -4.51
CA PRO A 817 10.42 -41.34 -5.18
C PRO A 817 10.61 -41.54 -6.68
N GLU A 818 10.63 -42.79 -7.16
CA GLU A 818 10.77 -43.12 -8.58
C GLU A 818 9.57 -42.68 -9.43
N HIS A 819 8.40 -42.42 -8.83
CA HIS A 819 7.22 -41.95 -9.56
C HIS A 819 7.28 -40.47 -9.91
N PHE A 820 7.95 -39.66 -9.09
CA PHE A 820 7.97 -38.20 -9.21
C PHE A 820 9.37 -37.60 -9.32
N ARG A 821 10.42 -38.42 -9.39
CA ARG A 821 11.78 -38.01 -9.75
C ARG A 821 12.07 -38.43 -11.20
N PRO A 822 12.87 -37.66 -11.95
CA PRO A 822 13.27 -38.04 -13.30
C PRO A 822 14.11 -39.33 -13.30
N PRO A 823 14.19 -40.06 -14.45
CA PRO A 823 13.70 -39.67 -15.77
C PRO A 823 12.19 -39.86 -15.97
N TYR A 824 11.52 -38.87 -16.55
CA TYR A 824 10.12 -38.98 -16.94
C TYR A 824 9.99 -39.48 -18.38
N THR A 825 8.81 -40.01 -18.73
CA THR A 825 8.50 -40.40 -20.10
C THR A 825 7.57 -39.37 -20.74
N SER A 826 8.12 -38.50 -21.59
CA SER A 826 7.34 -37.57 -22.42
C SER A 826 7.45 -37.91 -23.91
N THR A 827 6.53 -37.38 -24.73
CA THR A 827 6.51 -37.59 -26.19
C THR A 827 7.85 -37.22 -26.84
N TRP A 828 8.44 -38.16 -27.59
CA TRP A 828 9.69 -37.97 -28.32
C TRP A 828 9.82 -38.91 -29.53
N PRO A 829 10.47 -38.50 -30.64
CA PRO A 829 10.95 -37.15 -30.94
C PRO A 829 9.77 -36.18 -31.14
N LEU A 830 10.01 -34.90 -30.84
CA LEU A 830 9.04 -33.85 -31.18
C LEU A 830 8.98 -33.66 -32.70
N ASN A 831 7.81 -33.23 -33.19
CA ASN A 831 7.71 -32.72 -34.56
C ASN A 831 8.30 -31.31 -34.60
N TRP A 832 9.46 -31.15 -35.22
CA TRP A 832 10.19 -29.87 -35.29
C TRP A 832 9.68 -29.02 -36.47
N PRO A 833 9.10 -27.84 -36.24
CA PRO A 833 8.65 -26.98 -37.33
C PRO A 833 9.80 -26.43 -38.16
N THR A 834 9.55 -26.29 -39.46
CA THR A 834 10.41 -25.62 -40.44
C THR A 834 10.18 -24.11 -40.44
N GLU A 835 11.02 -23.35 -41.15
CA GLU A 835 10.81 -21.91 -41.33
C GLU A 835 9.49 -21.61 -42.06
N GLU A 836 9.09 -22.45 -43.03
CA GLU A 836 7.84 -22.30 -43.76
C GLU A 836 6.61 -22.46 -42.85
N ASP A 837 6.67 -23.36 -41.87
CA ASP A 837 5.57 -23.62 -40.93
C ASP A 837 5.23 -22.40 -40.05
N ILE A 838 6.22 -21.56 -39.75
CA ILE A 838 6.04 -20.37 -38.89
C ILE A 838 6.01 -19.04 -39.66
N ALA A 839 6.38 -19.03 -40.95
CA ALA A 839 6.44 -17.82 -41.77
C ALA A 839 5.10 -17.06 -41.82
N THR A 840 3.98 -17.79 -41.76
CA THR A 840 2.63 -17.18 -41.73
C THR A 840 2.32 -16.41 -40.45
N TYR A 841 3.13 -16.56 -39.39
CA TYR A 841 3.02 -15.84 -38.12
C TYR A 841 4.05 -14.71 -37.99
N ASP A 842 4.97 -14.55 -38.95
CA ASP A 842 5.95 -13.46 -38.95
C ASP A 842 5.39 -12.22 -39.66
N ASN A 843 4.37 -11.60 -39.05
CA ASN A 843 3.73 -10.41 -39.59
C ASN A 843 3.13 -9.54 -38.46
N ARG A 844 2.59 -8.38 -38.84
CA ARG A 844 2.05 -7.40 -37.90
C ARG A 844 0.81 -7.88 -37.13
N ASP A 845 0.05 -8.85 -37.64
CA ASP A 845 -1.11 -9.39 -36.94
C ASP A 845 -0.70 -10.26 -35.74
N TYR A 846 0.55 -10.71 -35.68
CA TYR A 846 1.14 -11.44 -34.55
C TYR A 846 2.27 -10.63 -33.91
N PRO A 847 1.94 -9.59 -33.11
CA PRO A 847 2.91 -8.61 -32.66
C PRO A 847 4.08 -9.26 -31.92
N LYS A 848 5.29 -9.08 -32.47
CA LYS A 848 6.55 -9.63 -31.93
C LYS A 848 6.59 -11.15 -31.72
N LEU A 849 5.63 -11.96 -32.17
CA LEU A 849 5.61 -13.39 -31.84
C LEU A 849 6.84 -14.14 -32.35
N VAL A 850 7.08 -14.12 -33.67
CA VAL A 850 8.22 -14.82 -34.29
C VAL A 850 9.53 -14.16 -33.89
N HIS A 851 9.68 -12.86 -34.17
CA HIS A 851 10.88 -12.09 -33.86
C HIS A 851 11.35 -12.25 -32.40
N SER A 852 10.42 -12.18 -31.44
CA SER A 852 10.75 -12.35 -30.01
C SER A 852 11.34 -13.73 -29.72
N THR A 853 10.83 -14.77 -30.38
CA THR A 853 11.19 -16.16 -30.10
C THR A 853 12.43 -16.61 -30.87
N THR A 854 12.76 -16.00 -32.01
CA THR A 854 13.83 -16.46 -32.90
C THR A 854 15.08 -15.58 -32.94
N THR A 855 14.99 -14.31 -32.52
CA THR A 855 16.08 -13.34 -32.71
C THR A 855 16.25 -12.33 -31.58
N ASP A 856 15.19 -12.00 -30.83
CA ASP A 856 15.18 -10.92 -29.84
C ASP A 856 15.67 -11.37 -28.44
N ASP A 857 15.40 -10.56 -27.41
CA ASP A 857 15.79 -10.83 -26.01
C ASP A 857 15.25 -12.14 -25.44
N PHE A 858 14.01 -12.52 -25.76
CA PHE A 858 13.47 -13.80 -25.29
C PHE A 858 14.25 -14.98 -25.89
N PHE A 859 14.65 -14.90 -27.16
CA PHE A 859 15.55 -15.88 -27.77
C PHE A 859 16.94 -15.87 -27.14
N THR A 860 17.51 -14.69 -26.93
CA THR A 860 18.91 -14.50 -26.52
C THR A 860 19.15 -14.83 -25.04
N TYR A 861 18.28 -14.37 -24.15
CA TYR A 861 18.48 -14.46 -22.69
C TYR A 861 17.63 -15.53 -22.01
N GLN A 862 16.52 -15.97 -22.63
CA GLN A 862 15.64 -16.98 -22.02
C GLN A 862 15.81 -18.34 -22.71
N LEU A 863 15.63 -18.39 -24.04
CA LEU A 863 15.66 -19.65 -24.79
C LEU A 863 17.09 -20.18 -24.99
N THR A 864 18.00 -19.39 -25.53
CA THR A 864 19.36 -19.86 -25.87
C THR A 864 20.14 -20.38 -24.67
N PRO A 865 20.19 -19.69 -23.51
CA PRO A 865 20.94 -20.17 -22.35
C PRO A 865 20.39 -21.49 -21.80
N GLU A 866 19.08 -21.72 -21.91
CA GLU A 866 18.45 -22.95 -21.44
C GLU A 866 18.69 -24.16 -22.36
N LEU A 867 18.96 -23.92 -23.64
CA LEU A 867 19.03 -24.97 -24.66
C LEU A 867 20.44 -25.26 -25.19
N ARG A 868 21.35 -24.29 -25.21
CA ARG A 868 22.64 -24.39 -25.92
C ARG A 868 23.56 -25.52 -25.47
N ASP A 869 23.46 -25.92 -24.20
CA ASP A 869 24.36 -26.91 -23.58
C ASP A 869 23.78 -28.34 -23.64
N ARG A 870 22.66 -28.54 -24.34
CA ARG A 870 21.97 -29.82 -24.49
C ARG A 870 22.41 -30.54 -25.77
N PRO A 871 22.98 -31.76 -25.69
CA PRO A 871 23.46 -32.50 -26.86
C PRO A 871 22.36 -32.76 -27.90
N GLY A 872 22.63 -32.44 -29.16
CA GLY A 872 21.73 -32.76 -30.28
C GLY A 872 20.50 -31.85 -30.39
N VAL A 873 20.39 -30.79 -29.57
CA VAL A 873 19.30 -29.81 -29.66
C VAL A 873 19.66 -28.70 -30.65
N ASP A 874 18.82 -28.52 -31.67
CA ASP A 874 18.86 -27.35 -32.54
C ASP A 874 18.06 -26.21 -31.91
N VAL A 875 18.75 -25.17 -31.47
CA VAL A 875 18.16 -23.99 -30.81
C VAL A 875 17.21 -23.24 -31.75
N ALA A 876 17.51 -23.17 -33.05
CA ALA A 876 16.64 -22.51 -34.01
C ALA A 876 15.36 -23.34 -34.26
N ALA A 877 15.47 -24.66 -34.38
CA ALA A 877 14.30 -25.54 -34.46
C ALA A 877 13.44 -25.48 -33.20
N SER A 878 14.07 -25.37 -32.05
CA SER A 878 13.44 -25.20 -30.74
C SER A 878 12.65 -23.89 -30.65
N ALA A 879 13.22 -22.78 -31.12
CA ALA A 879 12.51 -21.50 -31.20
C ALA A 879 11.25 -21.59 -32.08
N ARG A 880 11.33 -22.27 -33.22
CA ARG A 880 10.17 -22.49 -34.10
C ARG A 880 9.11 -23.38 -33.43
N TRP A 881 9.54 -24.38 -32.66
CA TRP A 881 8.62 -25.20 -31.86
C TRP A 881 7.86 -24.37 -30.84
N VAL A 882 8.53 -23.44 -30.14
CA VAL A 882 7.86 -22.53 -29.18
C VAL A 882 6.80 -21.68 -29.88
N VAL A 883 7.08 -21.13 -31.07
CA VAL A 883 6.07 -20.39 -31.86
C VAL A 883 4.87 -21.28 -32.21
N ALA A 884 5.11 -22.49 -32.72
CA ALA A 884 4.04 -23.42 -33.07
C ALA A 884 3.20 -23.82 -31.84
N GLU A 885 3.85 -23.99 -30.69
CA GLU A 885 3.20 -24.31 -29.42
C GLU A 885 2.33 -23.14 -28.91
N VAL A 886 2.76 -21.89 -29.05
CA VAL A 886 1.93 -20.70 -28.76
C VAL A 886 0.63 -20.71 -29.58
N ILE A 887 0.72 -21.08 -30.86
CA ILE A 887 -0.46 -21.19 -31.74
C ILE A 887 -1.35 -22.37 -31.33
N ARG A 888 -0.76 -23.49 -30.89
CA ARG A 888 -1.49 -24.66 -30.39
C ARG A 888 -2.21 -24.38 -29.07
N LEU A 889 -1.59 -23.60 -28.19
CA LEU A 889 -2.17 -23.10 -26.93
C LEU A 889 -3.36 -22.16 -27.14
N GLY A 890 -3.54 -21.62 -28.36
CA GLY A 890 -4.73 -20.87 -28.73
C GLY A 890 -4.52 -19.38 -28.95
N TYR A 891 -3.27 -18.90 -29.04
CA TYR A 891 -3.04 -17.49 -29.39
C TYR A 891 -3.64 -17.18 -30.76
N ARG A 892 -4.50 -16.14 -30.84
CA ARG A 892 -5.12 -15.66 -32.08
C ARG A 892 -5.12 -14.13 -32.11
N PRO A 893 -4.71 -13.49 -33.22
CA PRO A 893 -4.70 -12.03 -33.35
C PRO A 893 -6.01 -11.37 -32.94
N ARG A 894 -7.13 -11.88 -33.47
CA ARG A 894 -8.49 -11.37 -33.18
C ARG A 894 -8.86 -11.29 -31.69
N LEU A 895 -8.20 -12.08 -30.85
CA LEU A 895 -8.46 -12.12 -29.40
C LEU A 895 -7.43 -11.28 -28.64
N HIS A 896 -6.16 -11.30 -29.04
CA HIS A 896 -5.06 -10.86 -28.18
C HIS A 896 -4.26 -9.66 -28.71
N SER A 897 -4.25 -9.40 -30.03
CA SER A 897 -3.35 -8.39 -30.60
C SER A 897 -3.64 -6.99 -30.07
N ASN A 898 -4.91 -6.67 -29.77
CA ASN A 898 -5.29 -5.36 -29.22
C ASN A 898 -4.53 -5.02 -27.92
N PHE A 899 -4.40 -5.99 -27.01
CA PHE A 899 -3.66 -5.77 -25.77
C PHE A 899 -2.15 -5.79 -26.01
N ASP A 900 -1.66 -6.69 -26.86
CA ASP A 900 -0.24 -6.73 -27.23
C ASP A 900 0.22 -5.42 -27.90
N ASP A 901 -0.57 -4.86 -28.81
CA ASP A 901 -0.34 -3.60 -29.50
C ASP A 901 -0.43 -2.41 -28.53
N TYR A 902 -1.39 -2.43 -27.59
CA TYR A 902 -1.45 -1.46 -26.50
C TYR A 902 -0.15 -1.45 -25.69
N VAL A 903 0.32 -2.63 -25.28
CA VAL A 903 1.55 -2.77 -24.50
C VAL A 903 2.77 -2.28 -25.28
N LEU A 904 2.90 -2.64 -26.56
CA LEU A 904 4.01 -2.21 -27.41
C LEU A 904 3.95 -0.71 -27.72
N GLY A 905 2.75 -0.16 -27.94
CA GLY A 905 2.56 1.26 -28.23
C GLY A 905 2.84 2.14 -27.00
N LYS A 906 2.31 1.75 -25.83
CA LYS A 906 2.45 2.52 -24.59
C LYS A 906 3.84 2.41 -23.98
N TYR A 907 4.41 1.21 -23.95
CA TYR A 907 5.65 0.94 -23.22
C TYR A 907 6.85 0.63 -24.09
N GLY A 908 6.67 0.59 -25.41
CA GLY A 908 7.74 0.28 -26.36
C GLY A 908 8.04 -1.22 -26.48
N PRO A 909 8.78 -1.61 -27.54
CA PRO A 909 9.16 -2.99 -27.81
C PRO A 909 10.51 -3.44 -27.21
N GLY A 910 11.38 -2.53 -26.76
CA GLY A 910 12.76 -2.80 -26.31
C GLY A 910 12.88 -3.20 -24.83
N ARG A 911 14.12 -3.25 -24.34
CA ARG A 911 14.52 -3.61 -22.96
C ARG A 911 14.12 -2.58 -21.91
N GLY A 912 14.00 -1.31 -22.29
CA GLY A 912 13.55 -0.22 -21.43
C GLY A 912 12.05 -0.26 -21.12
N LYS A 913 11.32 -1.25 -21.66
CA LYS A 913 9.92 -1.51 -21.31
C LYS A 913 9.85 -1.92 -19.82
N PRO A 914 8.86 -1.44 -19.03
CA PRO A 914 8.72 -1.86 -17.65
C PRO A 914 8.60 -3.38 -17.54
N LYS A 915 9.45 -3.99 -16.71
CA LYS A 915 9.55 -5.44 -16.56
C LYS A 915 8.26 -6.08 -16.02
N TRP A 916 7.45 -5.31 -15.29
CA TRP A 916 6.22 -5.78 -14.67
C TRP A 916 5.05 -6.00 -15.63
N ILE A 917 5.08 -5.50 -16.87
CA ILE A 917 4.01 -5.73 -17.86
C ILE A 917 4.45 -6.61 -19.02
N GLU A 918 3.71 -7.66 -19.30
CA GLU A 918 3.95 -8.55 -20.43
C GLU A 918 2.84 -8.46 -21.49
N ARG A 919 3.20 -8.83 -22.72
CA ARG A 919 2.23 -9.11 -23.76
C ARG A 919 1.54 -10.45 -23.47
N ILE A 920 0.30 -10.63 -23.89
CA ILE A 920 -0.35 -11.96 -23.88
C ILE A 920 0.48 -12.94 -24.71
N GLY A 921 1.03 -12.51 -25.86
CA GLY A 921 1.93 -13.36 -26.64
C GLY A 921 3.16 -13.84 -25.85
N LYS A 922 3.69 -13.02 -24.93
CA LYS A 922 4.85 -13.37 -24.09
C LYS A 922 4.47 -14.35 -22.96
N LYS A 923 3.28 -14.22 -22.38
CA LYS A 923 2.72 -15.25 -21.48
C LYS A 923 2.73 -16.63 -22.13
N TYR A 924 2.24 -16.73 -23.36
CA TYR A 924 2.16 -18.01 -24.07
C TYR A 924 3.55 -18.53 -24.43
N GLN A 925 4.50 -17.63 -24.75
CA GLN A 925 5.91 -18.00 -24.99
C GLN A 925 6.56 -18.62 -23.74
N TRP A 926 6.31 -18.06 -22.55
CA TRP A 926 6.80 -18.61 -21.29
C TRP A 926 6.25 -20.01 -21.01
N ILE A 927 4.95 -20.21 -21.22
CA ILE A 927 4.30 -21.53 -21.07
C ILE A 927 4.91 -22.53 -22.06
N ALA A 928 5.00 -22.15 -23.33
CA ALA A 928 5.58 -22.97 -24.39
C ALA A 928 7.06 -23.32 -24.12
N LEU A 929 7.87 -22.36 -23.68
CA LEU A 929 9.28 -22.61 -23.34
C LEU A 929 9.41 -23.61 -22.18
N ASN A 930 8.63 -23.46 -21.11
CA ASN A 930 8.64 -24.41 -20.01
C ASN A 930 8.20 -25.82 -20.44
N ARG A 931 7.24 -25.94 -21.36
CA ARG A 931 6.86 -27.22 -21.97
C ARG A 931 8.00 -27.84 -22.78
N LEU A 932 8.70 -27.03 -23.58
CA LEU A 932 9.85 -27.50 -24.34
C LEU A 932 10.97 -27.99 -23.40
N ILE A 933 11.25 -27.24 -22.33
CA ILE A 933 12.28 -27.59 -21.35
C ILE A 933 11.97 -28.93 -20.68
N GLY A 934 10.72 -29.23 -20.35
CA GLY A 934 10.39 -30.54 -19.78
C GLY A 934 10.62 -31.68 -20.77
N HIS A 935 10.20 -31.51 -22.04
CA HIS A 935 10.54 -32.49 -23.09
C HIS A 935 12.05 -32.69 -23.25
N LEU A 936 12.81 -31.60 -23.31
CA LEU A 936 14.25 -31.68 -23.48
C LEU A 936 14.96 -32.22 -22.24
N SER A 937 14.47 -31.97 -21.03
CA SER A 937 15.06 -32.51 -19.81
C SER A 937 14.89 -34.03 -19.69
N ASP A 938 13.84 -34.59 -20.29
CA ASP A 938 13.60 -36.04 -20.30
C ASP A 938 14.50 -36.77 -21.31
N HIS A 939 14.87 -36.13 -22.43
CA HIS A 939 15.51 -36.81 -23.58
C HIS A 939 16.90 -36.26 -23.98
N ALA A 940 17.23 -35.04 -23.54
CA ALA A 940 18.46 -34.31 -23.87
C ALA A 940 18.92 -33.44 -22.67
N PRO A 941 19.40 -34.06 -21.57
CA PRO A 941 19.89 -33.33 -20.39
C PRO A 941 21.10 -32.46 -20.74
N LYS A 942 21.38 -31.41 -19.94
CA LYS A 942 22.51 -30.52 -20.21
C LYS A 942 23.83 -31.28 -20.01
N THR A 943 24.81 -30.90 -20.82
CA THR A 943 26.18 -31.40 -20.68
C THR A 943 26.84 -30.70 -19.51
N ARG A 944 27.24 -31.46 -18.49
CA ARG A 944 27.94 -30.90 -17.33
C ARG A 944 29.39 -30.56 -17.69
N SER A 945 29.85 -29.41 -17.22
CA SER A 945 31.25 -29.01 -17.34
C SER A 945 32.16 -29.92 -16.51
N SER A 946 33.41 -30.11 -16.95
CA SER A 946 34.43 -30.86 -16.18
C SER A 946 34.81 -30.21 -14.85
N TRP A 947 34.42 -28.95 -14.66
CA TRP A 947 34.70 -28.16 -13.46
C TRP A 947 33.51 -28.14 -12.48
N GLU A 948 32.38 -28.74 -12.82
CA GLU A 948 31.22 -28.83 -11.92
C GLU A 948 31.37 -30.01 -10.94
N ALA A 949 30.98 -29.80 -9.68
CA ALA A 949 30.88 -30.85 -8.67
C ALA A 949 29.96 -32.02 -9.11
N PRO A 950 30.07 -33.23 -8.54
CA PRO A 950 29.20 -34.37 -8.86
C PRO A 950 27.70 -34.02 -8.77
N PRO A 951 26.83 -34.65 -9.57
CA PRO A 951 25.43 -34.28 -9.61
C PRO A 951 24.79 -34.60 -8.26
N PRO A 952 23.87 -33.76 -7.76
CA PRO A 952 23.20 -34.02 -6.50
C PRO A 952 22.42 -35.35 -6.58
N ALA A 953 22.23 -36.00 -5.43
CA ALA A 953 21.52 -37.27 -5.35
C ALA A 953 20.06 -37.18 -5.86
N VAL A 954 19.46 -35.99 -5.81
CA VAL A 954 18.12 -35.70 -6.32
C VAL A 954 18.26 -34.67 -7.47
N PRO A 955 18.24 -35.10 -8.73
CA PRO A 955 18.36 -34.18 -9.87
C PRO A 955 17.09 -33.36 -10.07
N GLY A 956 17.23 -32.05 -10.27
CA GLY A 956 16.14 -31.13 -10.65
C GLY A 956 15.91 -31.04 -12.16
N PRO A 957 14.80 -30.43 -12.64
CA PRO A 957 14.82 -29.88 -13.98
C PRO A 957 15.96 -28.86 -14.04
N GLU A 958 16.93 -29.08 -14.94
CA GLU A 958 18.09 -28.21 -15.09
C GLU A 958 17.69 -26.90 -15.80
N SER A 959 16.95 -26.04 -15.09
CA SER A 959 16.47 -24.75 -15.59
C SER A 959 16.49 -23.68 -14.51
N SER A 960 16.90 -22.48 -14.91
CA SER A 960 16.92 -21.28 -14.07
C SER A 960 15.64 -20.45 -14.18
N ILE A 961 14.69 -20.81 -15.06
CA ILE A 961 13.48 -20.02 -15.31
C ILE A 961 12.21 -20.55 -14.60
N VAL A 962 12.32 -21.64 -13.84
CA VAL A 962 11.17 -22.36 -13.22
C VAL A 962 10.63 -21.72 -11.94
N ARG A 963 11.25 -20.65 -11.44
CA ARG A 963 10.85 -19.91 -10.24
C ARG A 963 11.02 -18.41 -10.47
N GLN A 964 9.92 -17.69 -10.69
CA GLN A 964 9.93 -16.26 -11.02
C GLN A 964 9.44 -15.34 -9.90
N VAL A 965 9.02 -15.92 -8.78
CA VAL A 965 8.67 -15.25 -7.52
C VAL A 965 8.87 -16.25 -6.39
N ASP A 966 9.21 -15.77 -5.19
CA ASP A 966 9.21 -16.58 -3.99
C ASP A 966 7.91 -16.35 -3.19
N PRO A 967 6.96 -17.30 -3.20
CA PRO A 967 5.71 -17.18 -2.46
C PRO A 967 5.86 -17.39 -0.94
N THR A 968 7.06 -17.75 -0.47
CA THR A 968 7.35 -17.97 0.96
C THR A 968 7.80 -16.70 1.67
N VAL A 969 8.20 -15.66 0.94
CA VAL A 969 8.44 -14.31 1.47
C VAL A 969 7.15 -13.51 1.33
N THR A 970 6.32 -13.59 2.37
CA THR A 970 4.96 -13.04 2.34
C THR A 970 4.85 -11.60 2.83
N GLU A 971 5.77 -11.18 3.68
CA GLU A 971 5.81 -9.84 4.25
C GLU A 971 7.25 -9.34 4.27
N PHE A 972 7.44 -8.04 4.13
CA PHE A 972 8.72 -7.40 4.44
C PHE A 972 8.55 -6.56 5.69
N GLU A 973 9.46 -6.72 6.64
CA GLU A 973 9.48 -5.83 7.79
C GLU A 973 9.89 -4.40 7.34
N PRO A 974 9.12 -3.35 7.71
CA PRO A 974 9.51 -1.99 7.40
C PRO A 974 10.88 -1.65 8.01
N ALA A 975 11.67 -0.83 7.31
CA ALA A 975 12.91 -0.31 7.86
C ALA A 975 12.64 0.47 9.15
N SER A 976 13.48 0.25 10.16
CA SER A 976 13.39 0.92 11.47
C SER A 976 14.56 1.87 11.65
N ASP A 977 14.26 3.16 11.87
CA ASP A 977 15.25 4.20 12.19
C ASP A 977 15.71 4.17 13.67
N ALA A 978 15.18 3.23 14.47
CA ALA A 978 15.59 3.10 15.86
C ALA A 978 17.11 2.88 15.97
N PRO A 979 17.82 3.64 16.84
CA PRO A 979 19.26 3.53 16.97
C PRO A 979 19.67 2.13 17.45
N ARG A 980 20.62 1.53 16.74
CA ARG A 980 21.22 0.24 17.10
C ARG A 980 22.33 0.48 18.13
N LEU A 981 22.10 0.11 19.38
CA LEU A 981 23.06 0.35 20.46
C LEU A 981 24.41 -0.35 20.27
N TRP A 982 24.43 -1.47 19.54
CA TRP A 982 25.65 -2.23 19.21
C TRP A 982 26.40 -1.71 17.98
N VAL A 983 25.80 -0.79 17.21
CA VAL A 983 26.43 -0.18 16.03
C VAL A 983 26.86 1.25 16.41
N PRO A 984 28.16 1.54 16.49
CA PRO A 984 28.63 2.86 16.90
C PRO A 984 28.31 3.93 15.84
N ALA A 985 28.04 5.15 16.29
CA ALA A 985 28.02 6.32 15.42
C ALA A 985 29.45 6.70 15.02
N TYR A 986 29.65 7.10 13.75
CA TYR A 986 30.94 7.61 13.27
C TYR A 986 30.99 9.14 13.36
N ASN A 987 31.97 9.68 14.08
CA ASN A 987 32.11 11.12 14.28
C ASN A 987 32.89 11.78 13.13
N TRP A 988 32.16 12.33 12.17
CA TRP A 988 32.73 13.03 11.02
C TRP A 988 33.35 14.40 11.35
N ASP A 989 32.79 15.15 12.32
CA ASP A 989 33.17 16.54 12.61
C ASP A 989 34.66 16.71 12.92
N ALA A 990 35.27 15.73 13.59
CA ALA A 990 36.69 15.76 13.94
C ALA A 990 37.65 15.47 12.76
N LYS A 991 37.09 15.13 11.59
CA LYS A 991 37.82 14.54 10.46
C LYS A 991 37.64 15.31 9.14
N ILE A 992 36.64 16.19 9.05
CA ILE A 992 36.42 17.08 7.91
C ILE A 992 37.66 17.96 7.67
N GLY A 993 38.16 18.00 6.43
CA GLY A 993 39.29 18.84 6.01
C GLY A 993 40.68 18.22 6.16
N ARG A 994 40.81 16.95 6.56
CA ARG A 994 42.08 16.22 6.50
C ARG A 994 42.40 15.79 5.06
N PRO A 995 43.68 15.81 4.62
CA PRO A 995 44.06 15.21 3.33
C PRO A 995 43.74 13.71 3.28
N ASP A 996 43.28 13.20 2.13
CA ASP A 996 42.90 11.80 1.91
C ASP A 996 43.97 10.83 2.48
N ALA A 997 45.24 11.08 2.17
CA ALA A 997 46.38 10.28 2.66
C ALA A 997 46.49 10.23 4.19
N GLN A 998 46.19 11.32 4.90
CA GLN A 998 46.23 11.38 6.36
C GLN A 998 44.99 10.76 6.99
N TRP A 999 43.84 10.87 6.33
CA TRP A 999 42.59 10.29 6.81
C TRP A 999 42.59 8.76 6.66
N VAL A 1000 43.02 8.25 5.50
CA VAL A 1000 43.19 6.81 5.24
C VAL A 1000 44.24 6.21 6.19
N ALA A 1001 45.30 6.94 6.55
CA ALA A 1001 46.34 6.42 7.44
C ALA A 1001 45.93 6.35 8.94
N ASP A 1002 44.91 7.11 9.36
CA ASP A 1002 44.42 7.13 10.75
C ASP A 1002 43.62 5.85 11.06
N ASP A 1003 44.14 5.02 11.95
CA ASP A 1003 43.53 3.75 12.37
C ASP A 1003 42.87 3.79 13.75
N SER A 1004 42.90 4.96 14.41
CA SER A 1004 42.45 5.13 15.79
C SER A 1004 40.94 5.28 15.96
N ASP A 1005 40.22 5.47 14.86
CA ASP A 1005 38.80 5.82 14.79
C ASP A 1005 37.98 4.77 14.03
N LEU A 1006 38.56 3.61 13.73
CA LEU A 1006 37.82 2.53 13.07
C LEU A 1006 36.73 1.98 14.01
N PRO A 1007 35.44 2.01 13.58
CA PRO A 1007 34.33 1.52 14.39
C PRO A 1007 34.49 0.03 14.71
N THR A 1008 33.78 -0.42 15.74
CA THR A 1008 33.78 -1.80 16.22
C THR A 1008 32.36 -2.16 16.60
N ILE A 1009 31.84 -3.26 16.08
CA ILE A 1009 30.48 -3.70 16.37
C ILE A 1009 30.46 -4.51 17.67
N ASP A 1010 29.57 -4.17 18.59
CA ASP A 1010 29.37 -4.95 19.81
C ASP A 1010 28.44 -6.13 19.57
N VAL A 1011 29.01 -7.25 19.13
CA VAL A 1011 28.26 -8.44 18.71
C VAL A 1011 27.44 -9.11 19.83
N THR A 1012 27.61 -8.71 21.10
CA THR A 1012 26.97 -9.34 22.27
C THR A 1012 25.90 -8.49 22.95
N SER A 1013 25.75 -7.22 22.58
CA SER A 1013 24.75 -6.31 23.17
C SER A 1013 23.51 -6.10 22.31
N ALA A 1014 23.32 -6.94 21.29
CA ALA A 1014 22.12 -6.89 20.48
C ALA A 1014 20.88 -7.26 21.30
N GLU A 1015 19.82 -6.48 21.13
CA GLU A 1015 18.55 -6.69 21.79
C GLU A 1015 17.41 -6.54 20.79
N ARG A 1016 16.39 -7.38 20.92
CA ARG A 1016 15.13 -7.23 20.18
C ARG A 1016 13.97 -7.66 21.06
N ASP A 1017 12.94 -6.82 21.11
CA ASP A 1017 11.72 -7.05 21.91
C ASP A 1017 12.01 -7.41 23.39
N GLY A 1018 12.96 -6.73 24.02
CA GLY A 1018 13.35 -6.98 25.41
C GLY A 1018 14.17 -8.25 25.64
N ARG A 1019 14.61 -8.93 24.57
CA ARG A 1019 15.37 -10.18 24.63
C ARG A 1019 16.78 -10.02 24.07
N PRO A 1020 17.78 -10.71 24.66
CA PRO A 1020 19.16 -10.67 24.20
C PRO A 1020 19.37 -11.52 22.94
N PHE A 1021 20.09 -10.94 21.98
CA PHE A 1021 20.52 -11.59 20.74
C PHE A 1021 22.03 -11.42 20.56
N ILE A 1022 22.62 -12.26 19.71
CA ILE A 1022 24.00 -12.19 19.26
C ILE A 1022 24.03 -11.80 17.79
N VAL A 1023 24.87 -10.82 17.42
CA VAL A 1023 25.11 -10.46 16.01
C VAL A 1023 26.02 -11.51 15.39
N VAL A 1024 25.48 -12.30 14.47
CA VAL A 1024 26.23 -13.38 13.80
C VAL A 1024 26.68 -12.96 12.40
N SER A 1025 25.98 -12.05 11.74
CA SER A 1025 26.50 -11.36 10.55
C SER A 1025 25.96 -9.93 10.47
N GLY A 1026 26.66 -9.09 9.73
CA GLY A 1026 26.33 -7.66 9.63
C GLY A 1026 27.24 -6.93 8.66
N SER A 1027 26.63 -6.12 7.79
CA SER A 1027 27.31 -5.18 6.90
C SER A 1027 26.86 -3.75 7.22
N TYR A 1028 27.82 -2.89 7.57
CA TYR A 1028 27.57 -1.54 8.06
C TYR A 1028 28.40 -0.53 7.27
N SER A 1029 27.82 0.62 6.93
CA SER A 1029 28.55 1.72 6.31
C SER A 1029 28.25 3.06 6.97
N TRP A 1030 29.22 3.96 6.88
CA TRP A 1030 29.11 5.36 7.26
C TRP A 1030 29.68 6.20 6.13
N ASP A 1031 28.88 7.15 5.65
CA ASP A 1031 29.22 8.04 4.54
C ASP A 1031 29.23 9.50 4.99
N LEU A 1032 30.18 10.28 4.49
CA LEU A 1032 30.20 11.73 4.69
C LEU A 1032 29.23 12.40 3.69
N THR A 1033 28.01 12.66 4.13
CA THR A 1033 26.99 13.37 3.34
C THR A 1033 27.40 14.82 3.06
N GLY A 1034 27.49 15.22 1.78
CA GLY A 1034 27.76 16.60 1.35
C GLY A 1034 29.13 16.86 0.70
N ASP A 1035 29.99 15.85 0.56
CA ASP A 1035 31.20 15.93 -0.26
C ASP A 1035 30.80 15.91 -1.75
N SER A 1036 31.18 16.93 -2.51
CA SER A 1036 30.79 17.08 -3.93
C SER A 1036 31.23 15.86 -4.76
N MET A 1037 30.53 15.56 -5.86
CA MET A 1037 30.65 14.43 -6.82
C MET A 1037 32.07 13.99 -7.29
N LYS A 1038 33.14 14.62 -6.81
CA LYS A 1038 34.53 14.27 -7.08
C LYS A 1038 35.18 13.36 -6.03
N ARG A 1039 34.75 13.36 -4.77
CA ARG A 1039 35.34 12.57 -3.67
C ARG A 1039 34.28 12.14 -2.65
N THR A 1040 34.26 10.86 -2.25
CA THR A 1040 33.37 10.39 -1.18
C THR A 1040 34.18 9.58 -0.18
N HIS A 1041 34.30 10.08 1.04
CA HIS A 1041 34.91 9.37 2.17
C HIS A 1041 33.92 8.34 2.71
N HIS A 1042 34.32 7.07 2.68
CA HIS A 1042 33.47 5.93 3.03
C HIS A 1042 34.16 5.07 4.09
N VAL A 1043 33.44 4.75 5.17
CA VAL A 1043 33.85 3.78 6.19
C VAL A 1043 32.88 2.61 6.15
N TRP A 1044 33.37 1.40 6.23
CA TRP A 1044 32.54 0.19 6.21
C TRP A 1044 33.02 -0.86 7.20
N THR A 1045 32.13 -1.76 7.60
CA THR A 1045 32.44 -2.92 8.44
C THR A 1045 31.61 -4.12 8.01
N ASN A 1046 32.27 -5.26 7.78
CA ASN A 1046 31.63 -6.54 7.47
C ASN A 1046 32.01 -7.59 8.51
N LEU A 1047 31.01 -8.32 9.03
CA LEU A 1047 31.16 -9.37 10.04
C LEU A 1047 30.91 -10.76 9.44
N TYR A 1048 31.94 -11.60 9.45
CA TYR A 1048 31.87 -12.99 9.01
C TYR A 1048 32.09 -13.95 10.19
N THR A 1049 31.12 -14.78 10.50
CA THR A 1049 31.20 -15.69 11.67
C THR A 1049 31.43 -17.13 11.25
N HIS A 1050 32.30 -17.81 11.99
CA HIS A 1050 32.68 -19.20 11.78
C HIS A 1050 32.56 -20.01 13.07
N LEU A 1051 32.28 -21.30 12.90
CA LEU A 1051 32.23 -22.34 13.91
C LEU A 1051 33.54 -23.13 13.92
N VAL A 1052 34.09 -23.34 15.10
CA VAL A 1052 35.26 -24.20 15.34
C VAL A 1052 34.97 -25.12 16.52
N SER A 1053 35.59 -26.31 16.56
CA SER A 1053 35.62 -27.12 17.79
C SER A 1053 36.22 -26.32 18.93
N THR A 1054 35.60 -26.35 20.13
CA THR A 1054 36.13 -25.65 21.31
C THR A 1054 37.54 -26.11 21.66
N ASP A 1055 37.87 -27.38 21.39
CA ASP A 1055 39.21 -27.94 21.63
C ASP A 1055 40.26 -27.39 20.64
N ASP A 1056 39.84 -27.02 19.43
CA ASP A 1056 40.70 -26.50 18.36
C ASP A 1056 40.79 -24.96 18.33
N LEU A 1057 39.94 -24.28 19.10
CA LEU A 1057 39.88 -22.81 19.14
C LEU A 1057 41.26 -22.14 19.38
N PRO A 1058 42.13 -22.63 20.31
CA PRO A 1058 43.45 -22.03 20.49
C PRO A 1058 44.34 -22.10 19.25
N VAL A 1059 44.24 -23.19 18.46
CA VAL A 1059 45.00 -23.36 17.22
C VAL A 1059 44.49 -22.40 16.16
N ALA A 1060 43.17 -22.34 15.97
CA ALA A 1060 42.54 -21.42 15.02
C ALA A 1060 42.91 -19.95 15.31
N LEU A 1061 42.82 -19.53 16.57
CA LEU A 1061 43.19 -18.17 16.98
C LEU A 1061 44.66 -17.85 16.73
N GLY A 1062 45.56 -18.81 16.98
CA GLY A 1062 46.99 -18.64 16.72
C GLY A 1062 47.34 -18.53 15.23
N GLU A 1063 46.55 -19.17 14.36
CA GLU A 1063 46.71 -19.00 12.91
C GLU A 1063 46.15 -17.68 12.40
N LEU A 1064 45.10 -17.14 13.03
CA LEU A 1064 44.45 -15.91 12.59
C LEU A 1064 45.12 -14.63 13.11
N GLU A 1065 45.83 -14.71 14.24
CA GLU A 1065 46.44 -13.55 14.90
C GLU A 1065 47.36 -12.76 13.96
N GLY A 1066 47.11 -11.45 13.85
CA GLY A 1066 47.92 -10.50 13.08
C GLY A 1066 47.86 -10.66 11.56
N ARG A 1067 46.98 -11.51 11.01
CA ARG A 1067 46.85 -11.72 9.56
C ARG A 1067 45.82 -10.78 8.92
N ASP A 1068 46.15 -10.29 7.73
CA ASP A 1068 45.17 -9.65 6.83
C ASP A 1068 44.25 -10.74 6.24
N LEU A 1069 42.95 -10.68 6.53
CA LEU A 1069 41.98 -11.73 6.19
C LEU A 1069 41.07 -11.38 5.00
N ILE A 1070 41.21 -10.19 4.41
CA ILE A 1070 40.31 -9.77 3.33
C ILE A 1070 40.59 -10.54 2.02
N ASN A 1071 41.86 -10.83 1.73
CA ASN A 1071 42.30 -11.42 0.45
C ASN A 1071 43.03 -12.77 0.56
N SER A 1072 43.31 -13.28 1.77
CA SER A 1072 44.34 -14.32 1.96
C SER A 1072 43.84 -15.70 2.38
N LEU A 1073 42.67 -15.81 3.02
CA LEU A 1073 42.21 -17.04 3.68
C LEU A 1073 40.76 -17.46 3.38
N GLY A 1074 40.01 -16.73 2.54
CA GLY A 1074 38.63 -17.11 2.19
C GLY A 1074 37.60 -17.00 3.32
N MET A 1075 38.00 -16.66 4.55
CA MET A 1075 37.12 -16.47 5.72
C MET A 1075 36.34 -15.14 5.73
N SER A 1076 36.45 -14.36 4.66
CA SER A 1076 35.74 -13.07 4.49
C SER A 1076 34.69 -13.16 3.38
N ARG A 1077 34.12 -14.36 3.17
CA ARG A 1077 33.07 -14.66 2.18
C ARG A 1077 32.10 -15.67 2.76
N LEU A 1078 30.81 -15.49 2.49
CA LEU A 1078 29.78 -16.43 2.88
C LEU A 1078 29.53 -17.45 1.74
N PRO A 1079 29.21 -18.70 2.06
CA PRO A 1079 28.61 -19.61 1.09
C PRO A 1079 27.28 -19.04 0.60
N MET A 1080 27.00 -19.17 -0.69
CA MET A 1080 25.78 -18.65 -1.31
C MET A 1080 24.90 -19.80 -1.79
N SER A 1081 23.62 -19.74 -1.47
CA SER A 1081 22.60 -20.60 -2.06
C SER A 1081 21.75 -19.83 -3.06
N TYR A 1082 21.67 -20.35 -4.28
CA TYR A 1082 20.89 -19.78 -5.37
C TYR A 1082 19.65 -20.63 -5.66
N ASN A 1083 18.60 -20.01 -6.21
CA ASN A 1083 17.43 -20.66 -6.83
C ASN A 1083 16.43 -21.40 -5.90
N GLY A 1084 16.74 -21.58 -4.61
CA GLY A 1084 15.81 -22.11 -3.61
C GLY A 1084 14.82 -21.05 -3.12
N TYR A 1085 13.62 -21.45 -2.66
CA TYR A 1085 12.75 -20.54 -1.93
C TYR A 1085 13.24 -20.38 -0.49
N VAL A 1086 13.13 -19.18 0.07
CA VAL A 1086 13.61 -18.89 1.44
C VAL A 1086 12.96 -19.84 2.46
N GLY A 1087 11.66 -20.11 2.32
CA GLY A 1087 10.90 -20.96 3.23
C GLY A 1087 11.23 -22.44 3.19
N GLU A 1088 11.91 -22.93 2.14
CA GLU A 1088 12.38 -24.33 2.08
C GLU A 1088 13.82 -24.50 2.58
N TYR A 1089 14.56 -23.42 2.85
CA TYR A 1089 15.93 -23.51 3.34
C TYR A 1089 16.02 -24.17 4.72
N PRO A 1090 16.99 -25.09 4.97
CA PRO A 1090 17.99 -25.64 4.04
C PRO A 1090 17.56 -26.96 3.35
N PHE A 1091 16.33 -27.42 3.58
CA PHE A 1091 15.89 -28.79 3.24
C PHE A 1091 15.35 -28.96 1.83
N GLY A 1092 14.89 -27.89 1.17
CA GLY A 1092 14.40 -27.94 -0.21
C GLY A 1092 15.44 -28.54 -1.15
N HIS A 1093 15.00 -29.29 -2.16
CA HIS A 1093 15.92 -30.03 -3.04
C HIS A 1093 16.89 -29.11 -3.79
N HIS A 1094 16.51 -27.86 -4.08
CA HIS A 1094 17.42 -26.87 -4.67
C HIS A 1094 18.52 -26.46 -3.70
N HIS A 1095 18.19 -26.17 -2.43
CA HIS A 1095 19.20 -25.91 -1.41
C HIS A 1095 20.09 -27.12 -1.16
N ARG A 1096 19.54 -28.33 -1.08
CA ARG A 1096 20.32 -29.57 -0.95
C ARG A 1096 21.29 -29.77 -2.12
N ALA A 1097 20.88 -29.41 -3.34
CA ALA A 1097 21.76 -29.45 -4.49
C ALA A 1097 22.92 -28.46 -4.34
N THR A 1098 22.66 -27.21 -3.95
CA THR A 1098 23.71 -26.23 -3.70
C THR A 1098 24.61 -26.63 -2.53
N LEU A 1099 24.05 -27.14 -1.44
CA LEU A 1099 24.78 -27.66 -0.28
C LEU A 1099 25.75 -28.76 -0.70
N SER A 1100 25.28 -29.74 -1.47
CA SER A 1100 26.12 -30.80 -2.01
C SER A 1100 27.30 -30.25 -2.80
N VAL A 1101 27.10 -29.22 -3.63
CA VAL A 1101 28.19 -28.59 -4.40
C VAL A 1101 29.19 -27.92 -3.45
N VAL A 1102 28.70 -27.07 -2.55
CA VAL A 1102 29.55 -26.33 -1.59
C VAL A 1102 30.34 -27.29 -0.70
N GLU A 1103 29.74 -28.38 -0.22
CA GLU A 1103 30.42 -29.38 0.61
C GLU A 1103 31.55 -30.10 -0.13
N HIS A 1104 31.38 -30.38 -1.43
CA HIS A 1104 32.42 -31.02 -2.25
C HIS A 1104 33.57 -30.09 -2.60
N GLU A 1105 33.28 -28.79 -2.75
CA GLU A 1105 34.28 -27.77 -3.10
C GLU A 1105 34.91 -27.11 -1.87
N TRP A 1106 34.36 -27.33 -0.67
CA TRP A 1106 34.83 -26.71 0.57
C TRP A 1106 36.28 -27.09 0.87
N THR A 1107 37.11 -26.07 1.03
CA THR A 1107 38.48 -26.22 1.52
C THR A 1107 38.60 -25.47 2.84
N ASP A 1108 38.99 -26.16 3.91
CA ASP A 1108 39.17 -25.53 5.21
C ASP A 1108 40.24 -24.44 5.13
N PRO A 1109 39.93 -23.21 5.60
CA PRO A 1109 40.85 -22.07 5.49
C PRO A 1109 42.02 -22.14 6.47
N LEU A 1110 41.91 -22.98 7.51
CA LEU A 1110 42.89 -23.15 8.59
C LEU A 1110 43.35 -24.61 8.66
N SER A 1111 44.39 -24.89 9.46
CA SER A 1111 44.82 -26.28 9.68
C SER A 1111 43.83 -27.12 10.49
N VAL A 1112 42.84 -26.47 11.13
CA VAL A 1112 41.74 -27.09 11.87
C VAL A 1112 40.40 -26.85 11.15
N PRO A 1113 39.47 -27.83 11.19
CA PRO A 1113 38.18 -27.70 10.52
C PRO A 1113 37.40 -26.47 11.00
N THR A 1114 36.99 -25.62 10.07
CA THR A 1114 36.30 -24.36 10.36
C THR A 1114 35.17 -24.17 9.36
N ARG A 1115 33.94 -24.00 9.85
CA ARG A 1115 32.74 -23.88 9.01
C ARG A 1115 32.08 -22.51 9.17
N PRO A 1116 31.52 -21.88 8.12
CA PRO A 1116 30.75 -20.65 8.26
C PRO A 1116 29.52 -20.89 9.14
N ALA A 1117 29.20 -19.93 9.99
CA ALA A 1117 27.97 -19.92 10.79
C ALA A 1117 26.78 -19.30 10.03
N VAL A 1118 27.03 -18.73 8.85
CA VAL A 1118 26.06 -17.94 8.09
C VAL A 1118 26.20 -18.28 6.62
N TRP A 1119 25.07 -18.30 5.92
CA TRP A 1119 24.95 -18.50 4.49
C TRP A 1119 24.17 -17.33 3.90
N GLU A 1120 24.45 -16.98 2.65
CA GLU A 1120 23.67 -15.99 1.93
C GLU A 1120 22.65 -16.70 1.02
N LEU A 1121 21.39 -16.31 1.12
CA LEU A 1121 20.31 -16.74 0.25
C LEU A 1121 20.08 -15.67 -0.82
N LEU A 1122 20.25 -16.05 -2.08
CA LEU A 1122 20.12 -15.15 -3.21
C LEU A 1122 18.99 -15.60 -4.14
N GLY A 1123 18.03 -14.70 -4.35
CA GLY A 1123 16.94 -14.85 -5.30
C GLY A 1123 16.86 -13.64 -6.23
N GLU A 1124 17.12 -13.85 -7.52
CA GLU A 1124 16.93 -12.83 -8.55
C GLU A 1124 15.60 -13.09 -9.26
N ASN A 1125 14.53 -12.52 -8.74
CA ASN A 1125 13.22 -12.56 -9.37
C ASN A 1125 13.09 -11.31 -10.25
N GLU A 1126 13.93 -11.19 -11.29
CA GLU A 1126 14.13 -9.98 -12.12
C GLU A 1126 12.83 -9.24 -12.55
N TYR A 1127 11.70 -9.95 -12.55
CA TYR A 1127 10.42 -9.46 -13.00
C TYR A 1127 9.37 -9.27 -11.88
N ALA A 1128 9.65 -9.64 -10.62
CA ALA A 1128 8.74 -9.47 -9.49
C ALA A 1128 8.67 -7.99 -9.05
N PRO A 1129 7.53 -7.49 -8.55
CA PRO A 1129 7.38 -6.09 -8.16
C PRO A 1129 8.04 -5.78 -6.80
N GLY A 1130 8.60 -4.58 -6.67
CA GLY A 1130 9.08 -4.02 -5.41
C GLY A 1130 10.19 -4.86 -4.77
N ASN A 1131 10.10 -5.07 -3.46
CA ASN A 1131 11.12 -5.78 -2.67
C ASN A 1131 11.27 -7.27 -3.04
N LEU A 1132 10.34 -7.85 -3.80
CA LEU A 1132 10.43 -9.23 -4.26
C LEU A 1132 11.37 -9.40 -5.46
N GLU A 1133 11.76 -8.32 -6.15
CA GLU A 1133 12.64 -8.36 -7.33
C GLU A 1133 14.00 -9.00 -6.99
N THR A 1134 14.52 -8.71 -5.81
CA THR A 1134 15.81 -9.24 -5.34
C THR A 1134 15.72 -9.61 -3.87
N ILE A 1135 15.99 -10.88 -3.59
CA ILE A 1135 16.11 -11.43 -2.24
C ILE A 1135 17.61 -11.63 -1.97
N SER A 1136 18.13 -10.99 -0.93
CA SER A 1136 19.46 -11.23 -0.37
C SER A 1136 19.31 -11.28 1.14
N PHE A 1137 19.37 -12.48 1.72
CA PHE A 1137 19.23 -12.71 3.15
C PHE A 1137 20.41 -13.47 3.72
N ASP A 1138 20.88 -13.06 4.90
CA ASP A 1138 21.82 -13.84 5.69
C ASP A 1138 21.05 -14.88 6.52
N ALA A 1139 21.19 -16.16 6.19
CA ALA A 1139 20.56 -17.26 6.91
C ALA A 1139 21.54 -17.93 7.89
N PRO A 1140 21.06 -18.47 9.02
CA PRO A 1140 21.86 -19.36 9.85
C PRO A 1140 22.41 -20.52 9.02
N ALA A 1141 23.63 -20.98 9.31
CA ALA A 1141 24.15 -22.17 8.65
C ALA A 1141 23.23 -23.40 8.84
N PRO A 1142 23.18 -24.33 7.86
CA PRO A 1142 22.33 -25.52 7.90
C PRO A 1142 22.50 -26.35 9.17
N GLU A 1143 23.68 -26.34 9.79
CA GLU A 1143 23.98 -27.05 11.04
C GLU A 1143 23.15 -26.55 12.24
N PHE A 1144 22.64 -25.33 12.20
CA PHE A 1144 21.71 -24.82 13.23
C PHE A 1144 20.30 -25.40 13.09
N PHE A 1145 19.97 -25.98 11.94
CA PHE A 1145 18.71 -26.66 11.71
C PHE A 1145 18.87 -28.12 12.16
N GLY A 1146 17.88 -28.66 12.87
CA GLY A 1146 17.94 -30.04 13.35
C GLY A 1146 17.85 -31.08 12.21
N PRO A 1147 17.93 -32.38 12.54
CA PRO A 1147 18.05 -33.46 11.56
C PRO A 1147 16.80 -33.65 10.66
N ALA A 1148 15.70 -32.95 10.94
CA ALA A 1148 14.48 -32.98 10.16
C ALA A 1148 13.92 -31.54 9.96
N PRO A 1149 13.19 -31.29 8.85
CA PRO A 1149 12.45 -30.05 8.66
C PRO A 1149 11.44 -29.88 9.81
N GLY A 1150 11.65 -28.88 10.65
CA GLY A 1150 10.78 -28.62 11.81
C GLY A 1150 11.44 -27.97 13.01
N THR A 1151 12.77 -28.03 13.13
CA THR A 1151 13.45 -27.43 14.31
C THR A 1151 13.47 -25.91 14.24
N LEU A 1152 13.72 -25.37 13.04
CA LEU A 1152 13.61 -23.96 12.68
C LEU A 1152 12.84 -23.87 11.36
N HIS A 1153 11.91 -22.93 11.25
CA HIS A 1153 11.12 -22.68 10.04
C HIS A 1153 11.03 -21.19 9.77
N TRP A 1154 11.00 -20.82 8.49
CA TRP A 1154 10.83 -19.43 8.08
C TRP A 1154 9.45 -18.92 8.49
N ASN A 1155 9.39 -17.71 9.06
CA ASN A 1155 8.15 -17.11 9.55
C ASN A 1155 7.35 -16.35 8.48
N GLY A 1156 7.80 -16.37 7.22
CA GLY A 1156 7.15 -15.64 6.13
C GLY A 1156 7.57 -14.18 6.00
N ARG A 1157 8.38 -13.64 6.93
CA ARG A 1157 8.61 -12.20 7.05
C ARG A 1157 10.08 -11.79 7.18
N ASN A 1158 10.73 -12.18 8.27
CA ASN A 1158 12.02 -11.62 8.67
C ASN A 1158 12.88 -12.58 9.49
N GLY A 1159 12.56 -13.86 9.57
CA GLY A 1159 13.43 -14.78 10.32
C GLY A 1159 12.90 -16.19 10.47
N TRP A 1160 13.61 -16.97 11.27
CA TRP A 1160 13.29 -18.36 11.55
C TRP A 1160 12.83 -18.55 13.00
N THR A 1161 11.74 -19.27 13.16
CA THR A 1161 11.09 -19.60 14.42
C THR A 1161 11.27 -21.07 14.78
N ASP A 1162 11.32 -21.38 16.07
CA ASP A 1162 11.25 -22.76 16.54
C ASP A 1162 9.82 -23.33 16.45
N THR A 1163 9.62 -24.60 16.78
CA THR A 1163 8.30 -25.27 16.77
C THR A 1163 7.23 -24.60 17.64
N SER A 1164 7.62 -23.73 18.59
CA SER A 1164 6.67 -22.99 19.44
C SER A 1164 6.26 -21.64 18.84
N GLY A 1165 6.84 -21.28 17.68
CA GLY A 1165 6.67 -19.97 17.05
C GLY A 1165 7.60 -18.89 17.64
N ARG A 1166 8.55 -19.25 18.52
CA ARG A 1166 9.51 -18.29 19.07
C ARG A 1166 10.55 -17.96 18.02
N LEU A 1167 10.75 -16.67 17.75
CA LEU A 1167 11.78 -16.19 16.83
C LEU A 1167 13.18 -16.48 17.40
N ILE A 1168 13.97 -17.27 16.67
CA ILE A 1168 15.33 -17.71 17.03
C ILE A 1168 16.37 -16.97 16.21
N ALA A 1169 16.16 -16.80 14.92
CA ALA A 1169 17.05 -16.08 14.03
C ALA A 1169 16.27 -14.97 13.33
N VAL A 1170 16.80 -13.76 13.29
CA VAL A 1170 16.09 -12.59 12.75
C VAL A 1170 16.98 -11.74 11.86
N LEU A 1171 16.41 -11.36 10.72
CA LEU A 1171 16.92 -10.41 9.75
C LEU A 1171 16.43 -9.01 10.15
N ARG A 1172 17.33 -8.03 10.24
CA ARG A 1172 16.92 -6.62 10.43
C ARG A 1172 16.78 -5.84 9.13
N HIS A 1173 17.43 -6.29 8.06
CA HIS A 1173 17.33 -5.68 6.74
C HIS A 1173 16.99 -6.78 5.74
N SER A 1174 15.96 -6.53 4.93
CA SER A 1174 15.36 -7.52 4.04
C SER A 1174 15.35 -7.08 2.56
N VAL A 1175 15.93 -5.92 2.24
CA VAL A 1175 15.91 -5.36 0.90
C VAL A 1175 17.23 -4.61 0.67
N ASN A 1176 17.76 -4.72 -0.54
CA ASN A 1176 19.05 -4.20 -1.03
C ASN A 1176 20.24 -5.12 -0.82
N VAL A 1177 20.92 -5.41 -1.92
CA VAL A 1177 22.18 -6.15 -1.96
C VAL A 1177 23.24 -5.37 -1.17
N GLY A 1178 23.63 -5.86 0.01
CA GLY A 1178 24.86 -5.43 0.70
C GLY A 1178 24.75 -4.85 2.12
N GLN A 1179 23.56 -4.75 2.74
CA GLN A 1179 23.41 -4.31 4.14
C GLN A 1179 22.62 -5.29 5.01
N ASN A 1180 22.94 -6.58 4.93
CA ASN A 1180 22.28 -7.60 5.74
C ASN A 1180 22.79 -7.57 7.20
N GLU A 1181 21.92 -7.94 8.13
CA GLU A 1181 22.28 -8.21 9.52
C GLU A 1181 21.46 -9.40 10.02
N LEU A 1182 22.16 -10.43 10.51
CA LEU A 1182 21.57 -11.62 11.11
C LEU A 1182 21.87 -11.66 12.61
N LEU A 1183 20.80 -11.73 13.39
CA LEU A 1183 20.85 -11.90 14.83
C LEU A 1183 20.32 -13.30 15.21
N ILE A 1184 20.95 -13.95 16.19
CA ILE A 1184 20.48 -15.22 16.76
C ILE A 1184 20.22 -15.07 18.26
N ASP A 1185 19.12 -15.63 18.74
CA ASP A 1185 18.73 -15.66 20.16
C ASP A 1185 19.87 -16.21 21.02
N ALA A 1186 20.28 -15.43 22.03
CA ALA A 1186 21.50 -15.71 22.79
C ALA A 1186 21.41 -17.02 23.57
N ASP A 1187 20.24 -17.33 24.16
CA ASP A 1187 20.04 -18.56 24.93
C ASP A 1187 20.09 -19.78 24.02
N PHE A 1188 19.40 -19.72 22.88
CA PHE A 1188 19.43 -20.80 21.88
C PHE A 1188 20.86 -21.08 21.42
N LEU A 1189 21.61 -20.04 21.02
CA LEU A 1189 22.96 -20.18 20.52
C LEU A 1189 23.92 -20.73 21.59
N GLN A 1190 23.78 -20.27 22.84
CA GLN A 1190 24.60 -20.77 23.95
C GLN A 1190 24.36 -22.26 24.21
N VAL A 1191 23.10 -22.69 24.23
CA VAL A 1191 22.73 -24.11 24.42
C VAL A 1191 23.27 -24.95 23.28
N TRP A 1192 23.09 -24.50 22.04
CA TRP A 1192 23.56 -25.21 20.84
C TRP A 1192 25.09 -25.37 20.85
N LEU A 1193 25.84 -24.28 21.04
CA LEU A 1193 27.31 -24.31 21.07
C LEU A 1193 27.87 -25.20 22.19
N THR A 1194 27.22 -25.19 23.37
CA THR A 1194 27.63 -26.05 24.49
C THR A 1194 27.43 -27.53 24.17
N THR A 1195 26.29 -27.85 23.55
CA THR A 1195 25.92 -29.23 23.19
C THR A 1195 26.84 -29.78 22.10
N GLU A 1196 27.09 -29.00 21.06
CA GLU A 1196 27.93 -29.38 19.92
C GLU A 1196 29.43 -29.21 20.19
N ARG A 1197 29.82 -28.70 21.38
CA ARG A 1197 31.20 -28.40 21.78
C ARG A 1197 31.90 -27.50 20.75
N LYS A 1198 31.21 -26.43 20.37
CA LYS A 1198 31.66 -25.44 19.40
C LYS A 1198 31.91 -24.09 20.04
N SER A 1199 32.75 -23.30 19.40
CA SER A 1199 33.01 -21.90 19.71
C SER A 1199 32.84 -21.06 18.45
N LEU A 1200 32.48 -19.78 18.60
CA LEU A 1200 32.37 -18.82 17.50
C LEU A 1200 33.68 -18.08 17.30
N ILE A 1201 33.99 -17.78 16.05
CA ILE A 1201 35.05 -16.86 15.61
C ILE A 1201 34.40 -15.83 14.68
N TRP A 1202 34.44 -14.56 15.07
CA TRP A 1202 34.11 -13.44 14.18
C TRP A 1202 35.37 -12.93 13.50
N VAL A 1203 35.28 -12.75 12.19
CA VAL A 1203 36.21 -11.98 11.37
C VAL A 1203 35.52 -10.66 11.04
N GLU A 1204 35.90 -9.59 11.74
CA GLU A 1204 35.43 -8.22 11.50
C GLU A 1204 36.43 -7.51 10.59
N ASN A 1205 36.03 -7.22 9.35
CA ASN A 1205 36.80 -6.39 8.45
C ASN A 1205 36.23 -4.97 8.46
N THR A 1206 37.02 -4.01 8.94
CA THR A 1206 36.63 -2.60 8.98
C THR A 1206 37.55 -1.80 8.07
N GLY A 1207 36.97 -1.10 7.09
CA GLY A 1207 37.70 -0.40 6.04
C GLY A 1207 37.42 1.10 5.95
N LYS A 1208 38.35 1.82 5.35
CA LYS A 1208 38.27 3.23 4.97
C LYS A 1208 38.76 3.42 3.55
N ASP A 1209 37.91 4.00 2.71
CA ASP A 1209 38.20 4.27 1.31
C ASP A 1209 37.74 5.69 0.93
N VAL A 1210 38.36 6.26 -0.12
CA VAL A 1210 37.90 7.52 -0.73
C VAL A 1210 37.56 7.22 -2.19
N TYR A 1211 36.29 7.34 -2.59
CA TYR A 1211 35.87 7.12 -3.99
C TYR A 1211 36.05 8.38 -4.83
N ARG A 1212 36.36 8.24 -6.13
CA ARG A 1212 36.26 9.29 -7.16
C ARG A 1212 35.37 8.79 -8.30
N GLU A 1213 34.73 9.70 -9.03
CA GLU A 1213 34.01 9.40 -10.29
C GLU A 1213 34.90 8.54 -11.22
N MET A 1214 34.32 7.58 -11.96
CA MET A 1214 35.04 6.67 -12.89
C MET A 1214 35.70 7.42 -14.06
N GLY A 1215 36.78 8.16 -13.77
CA GLY A 1215 37.69 8.74 -14.76
C GLY A 1215 38.91 7.84 -14.91
N TRP A 1216 39.40 7.69 -16.14
CA TRP A 1216 40.59 6.92 -16.53
C TRP A 1216 41.92 7.54 -16.03
N GLY A 1217 41.97 8.03 -14.79
CA GLY A 1217 43.15 8.64 -14.17
C GLY A 1217 44.04 7.64 -13.42
N THR A 1218 45.33 7.96 -13.27
CA THR A 1218 46.36 7.14 -12.60
C THR A 1218 46.45 7.33 -11.07
N SER A 1219 45.63 8.19 -10.48
CA SER A 1219 45.61 8.47 -9.04
C SER A 1219 44.86 7.40 -8.25
N HIS A 1220 45.48 6.81 -7.21
CA HIS A 1220 44.81 5.89 -6.28
C HIS A 1220 44.57 6.61 -4.94
N PRO A 1221 43.33 6.72 -4.45
CA PRO A 1221 43.00 7.46 -3.22
C PRO A 1221 43.52 6.84 -1.90
N GLY A 1222 44.14 5.66 -1.93
CA GLY A 1222 44.52 4.89 -0.75
C GLY A 1222 43.34 4.13 -0.12
N ALA A 1223 43.66 3.09 0.65
CA ALA A 1223 42.70 2.26 1.40
C ALA A 1223 43.35 1.77 2.70
N LEU A 1224 42.57 1.68 3.78
CA LEU A 1224 42.98 1.06 5.04
C LEU A 1224 41.93 0.03 5.44
N VAL A 1225 42.35 -1.20 5.71
CA VAL A 1225 41.47 -2.26 6.23
C VAL A 1225 42.09 -2.89 7.47
N ARG A 1226 41.30 -3.02 8.53
CA ARG A 1226 41.60 -3.79 9.75
C ARG A 1226 40.82 -5.11 9.73
N SER A 1227 41.51 -6.24 9.84
CA SER A 1227 40.90 -7.55 10.11
C SER A 1227 41.01 -7.86 11.60
N GLN A 1228 39.94 -7.63 12.36
CA GLN A 1228 39.86 -7.90 13.78
C GLN A 1228 39.17 -9.24 14.03
N VAL A 1229 39.85 -10.15 14.73
CA VAL A 1229 39.29 -11.46 15.10
C VAL A 1229 38.84 -11.45 16.57
N ARG A 1230 37.62 -11.93 16.81
CA ARG A 1230 37.05 -12.16 18.14
C ARG A 1230 36.55 -13.60 18.23
N ALA A 1231 36.56 -14.18 19.41
CA ALA A 1231 36.02 -15.51 19.65
C ALA A 1231 35.24 -15.60 20.96
N TRP A 1232 34.20 -16.43 20.95
CA TRP A 1232 33.34 -16.64 22.11
C TRP A 1232 33.09 -18.13 22.32
N THR A 1233 33.15 -18.52 23.58
CA THR A 1233 32.78 -19.86 24.04
C THR A 1233 31.74 -19.67 25.15
N PRO A 1234 30.63 -20.43 25.13
CA PRO A 1234 29.62 -20.39 26.18
C PRO A 1234 30.23 -20.38 27.59
N GLY A 1235 29.81 -19.42 28.41
CA GLY A 1235 30.28 -19.25 29.79
C GLY A 1235 31.68 -18.61 29.94
N GLN A 1236 32.27 -18.09 28.86
CA GLN A 1236 33.52 -17.32 28.89
C GLN A 1236 33.32 -15.92 28.31
N ASP A 1237 34.18 -14.98 28.72
CA ASP A 1237 34.24 -13.64 28.14
C ASP A 1237 34.74 -13.68 26.69
N LEU A 1238 34.33 -12.69 25.89
CA LEU A 1238 34.76 -12.52 24.51
C LEU A 1238 36.29 -12.33 24.44
N ARG A 1239 36.96 -13.17 23.66
CA ARG A 1239 38.42 -13.12 23.46
C ARG A 1239 38.74 -12.39 22.16
N THR A 1240 39.61 -11.39 22.22
CA THR A 1240 40.05 -10.61 21.05
C THR A 1240 41.54 -10.85 20.82
N VAL A 1241 41.94 -11.17 19.59
CA VAL A 1241 43.36 -11.34 19.22
C VAL A 1241 43.90 -10.12 18.48
N THR A 1242 45.22 -10.03 18.31
CA THR A 1242 45.86 -8.92 17.61
C THR A 1242 45.32 -8.80 16.16
N PRO A 1243 44.86 -7.61 15.70
CA PRO A 1243 44.33 -7.45 14.35
C PRO A 1243 45.42 -7.48 13.27
N GLY A 1244 45.05 -7.94 12.08
CA GLY A 1244 45.84 -7.74 10.86
C GLY A 1244 45.43 -6.50 10.09
N TRP A 1245 46.29 -6.06 9.16
CA TRP A 1245 46.14 -4.79 8.47
C TRP A 1245 46.50 -4.88 7.00
N GLN A 1246 45.64 -4.33 6.14
CA GLN A 1246 45.94 -4.00 4.76
C GLN A 1246 46.05 -2.48 4.64
N ARG A 1247 47.19 -1.97 4.17
CA ARG A 1247 47.41 -0.53 3.98
C ARG A 1247 47.85 -0.24 2.56
N ILE A 1248 47.01 0.46 1.82
CA ILE A 1248 47.30 0.97 0.48
C ILE A 1248 47.45 2.48 0.61
N PRO A 1249 48.65 3.06 0.42
CA PRO A 1249 48.84 4.50 0.55
C PRO A 1249 48.15 5.24 -0.60
N ALA A 1250 47.64 6.44 -0.30
CA ALA A 1250 47.16 7.34 -1.33
C ALA A 1250 48.30 7.81 -2.25
N ARG A 1251 48.04 7.90 -3.55
CA ARG A 1251 48.88 8.52 -4.58
C ARG A 1251 48.17 9.76 -5.10
N ASP A 1252 48.67 10.91 -4.66
CA ASP A 1252 48.33 12.21 -5.23
C ASP A 1252 49.22 12.45 -6.47
N ASP A 1253 48.65 12.34 -7.67
CA ASP A 1253 49.18 12.97 -8.88
C ASP A 1253 48.35 14.23 -9.19
#